data_AF-A0A350Y758-F1
#
_entry.id   AF-A0A350Y758-F1
#
_cell.length_a   1.000
_cell.length_b   1.000
_cell.length_c   1.000
_cell.angle_alpha   90.00
_cell.angle_beta   90.00
_cell.angle_gamma   90.00
#
_symmetry.space_group_name_H-M   'P 1'
#
loop_
_entity.id
_entity.type
_entity.pdbx_description
1 polymer ?
#
loop_
_entity_poly.entity_id
_entity_poly.type
_entity_poly.pdbx_seq_one_letter_code
_entity_poly.pdbx_strand_id
1 'polypeptide(L)'
;VLEDLDNNNTGDTGIGNVTVTLKDSAGNVVGTTTTAANGSYSFTNIATGNYTVEETTPSGYSDVGDSDGGNPNSIAVTLPPGGNSTGNNFIDERLNGDLSITKTDGVTTVTPGQKLTYTIVVSNSGSGTATNALVSDPFPSNLTNVMWTSLATGGATGNEASGTGNINDYVTLTPGSSITYTVMGTVAPSSPTYTPATIDLQGNTALDGPDGNIRTFSASGISVKASAFSRTTSGSWSTAYLGSYSGGLGVTDSSEGNGGNGTHRVDNIGRNNYVLFEFSKSVIVDKAFLGSVVTDSDATVWIGNFSDPFNNHLTLNDSVLSSFGFSEINTTSSSSDRTADINASQIVGNTLVIAARTDDSAKNDQFKIKSLDILHAVSGGSTTVVNTATVTPPSGFTDTNPNNNTATDTDTILASPGVRTPGFWQNNNWQKFWDGIQGNEPSQAGQPNFPTGDLLHSPYTNSAQPGKVLDPVTGTYQTGLLIGDYNRNGMTDGGENTLFYTRAQALQIVDSSMHPSGGDVRYNLGRDLVASWLNYLAGNPIDTANPTDKDTRYYINEAIDWLQALTPDQNSNGKGDGYLRSLTGNETPNSQTPIITASSAYWNSGITSASGLPSPYNSNTNVLYPIDAGNTIHTALDNYNNTGAGADGAFHP
;
A
#
# COMPACT_ATOMS: atom_id res chain seq x y z
N VAL A 1 32.00 -24.52 -50.29
CA VAL A 1 30.96 -24.26 -49.28
C VAL A 1 31.04 -22.80 -48.90
N LEU A 2 29.95 -22.08 -49.11
CA LEU A 2 29.85 -20.64 -48.94
C LEU A 2 28.68 -20.32 -48.00
N GLU A 3 28.86 -19.29 -47.16
CA GLU A 3 27.82 -18.70 -46.32
C GLU A 3 27.01 -17.71 -47.15
N ASP A 4 25.69 -17.84 -47.10
CA ASP A 4 24.71 -16.83 -47.51
C ASP A 4 24.52 -15.85 -46.33
N LEU A 5 24.94 -14.60 -46.52
CA LEU A 5 24.90 -13.56 -45.48
C LEU A 5 23.72 -12.61 -45.61
N ASP A 6 23.03 -12.60 -46.76
CA ASP A 6 21.96 -11.65 -47.07
C ASP A 6 20.64 -12.31 -47.50
N ASN A 7 20.55 -13.63 -47.36
CA ASN A 7 19.39 -14.48 -47.59
C ASN A 7 18.88 -14.42 -49.04
N ASN A 8 19.80 -14.25 -49.99
CA ASN A 8 19.49 -14.22 -51.42
C ASN A 8 19.74 -15.59 -52.10
N ASN A 9 20.09 -16.62 -51.33
CA ASN A 9 20.48 -17.97 -51.77
C ASN A 9 21.72 -17.99 -52.67
N THR A 10 22.61 -17.01 -52.53
CA THR A 10 23.93 -17.02 -53.18
C THR A 10 25.03 -16.90 -52.15
N GLY A 11 26.14 -17.59 -52.40
CA GLY A 11 27.24 -17.64 -51.46
C GLY A 11 28.11 -16.38 -51.51
N ASP A 12 28.35 -15.80 -50.33
CA ASP A 12 29.14 -14.58 -50.17
C ASP A 12 30.56 -14.88 -49.69
N THR A 13 30.66 -15.62 -48.58
CA THR A 13 31.94 -15.85 -47.86
C THR A 13 32.19 -17.34 -47.69
N GLY A 14 33.45 -17.77 -47.70
CA GLY A 14 33.77 -19.19 -47.55
C GLY A 14 33.64 -19.71 -46.12
N ILE A 15 33.01 -20.87 -45.95
CA ILE A 15 32.92 -21.57 -44.65
C ILE A 15 34.06 -22.59 -44.54
N GLY A 16 34.95 -22.41 -43.55
CA GLY A 16 36.06 -23.33 -43.29
C GLY A 16 35.69 -24.53 -42.42
N ASN A 17 36.48 -25.61 -42.55
CA ASN A 17 36.37 -26.86 -41.78
C ASN A 17 35.05 -27.65 -41.99
N VAL A 18 34.34 -27.42 -43.08
CA VAL A 18 33.15 -28.18 -43.47
C VAL A 18 33.57 -29.53 -44.05
N THR A 19 32.92 -30.62 -43.63
CA THR A 19 33.24 -31.96 -44.14
C THR A 19 32.56 -32.21 -45.48
N VAL A 20 33.34 -32.61 -46.48
CA VAL A 20 32.86 -32.93 -47.83
C VAL A 20 33.31 -34.35 -48.20
N THR A 21 32.39 -35.15 -48.74
CA THR A 21 32.59 -36.56 -49.09
C THR A 21 32.33 -36.78 -50.58
N LEU A 22 33.22 -37.50 -51.24
CA LEU A 22 33.04 -37.95 -52.63
C LEU A 22 32.59 -39.41 -52.65
N LYS A 23 31.47 -39.72 -53.31
CA LYS A 23 30.94 -41.07 -53.50
C LYS A 23 30.92 -41.48 -54.97
N ASP A 24 31.17 -42.75 -55.26
CA ASP A 24 31.04 -43.32 -56.61
C ASP A 24 29.57 -43.60 -56.99
N SER A 25 29.33 -44.02 -58.24
CA SER A 25 28.00 -44.37 -58.74
C SER A 25 27.30 -45.53 -58.00
N ALA A 26 28.03 -46.31 -57.20
CA ALA A 26 27.46 -47.37 -56.36
C ALA A 26 27.22 -46.88 -54.91
N GLY A 27 27.52 -45.61 -54.61
CA GLY A 27 27.36 -45.00 -53.29
C GLY A 27 28.54 -45.23 -52.34
N ASN A 28 29.64 -45.84 -52.80
CA ASN A 28 30.81 -46.07 -51.95
C ASN A 28 31.62 -44.78 -51.79
N VAL A 29 32.13 -44.53 -50.58
CA VAL A 29 33.01 -43.39 -50.32
C VAL A 29 34.36 -43.59 -51.01
N VAL A 30 34.70 -42.66 -51.89
CA VAL A 30 35.98 -42.58 -52.62
C VAL A 30 36.99 -41.74 -51.84
N GLY A 31 36.52 -40.71 -51.14
CA GLY A 31 37.35 -39.89 -50.27
C GLY A 31 36.53 -38.90 -49.45
N THR A 32 37.14 -38.37 -48.41
CA THR A 32 36.58 -37.30 -47.54
C THR A 32 37.65 -36.24 -47.34
N THR A 33 37.24 -34.97 -47.33
CA THR A 33 38.11 -33.82 -47.07
C THR A 33 37.38 -32.77 -46.24
N THR A 34 38.08 -31.72 -45.80
CA THR A 34 37.47 -30.54 -45.17
C THR A 34 37.78 -29.28 -45.96
N THR A 35 36.86 -28.32 -45.95
CA THR A 35 37.09 -27.03 -46.60
C THR A 35 38.20 -26.23 -45.90
N ALA A 36 39.00 -25.51 -46.69
CA ALA A 36 39.91 -24.48 -46.19
C ALA A 36 39.13 -23.27 -45.67
N ALA A 37 39.81 -22.34 -44.97
CA ALA A 37 39.18 -21.14 -44.38
C ALA A 37 38.40 -20.26 -45.38
N ASN A 38 38.67 -20.38 -46.68
CA ASN A 38 37.95 -19.68 -47.74
C ASN A 38 36.85 -20.54 -48.41
N GLY A 39 36.44 -21.65 -47.81
CA GLY A 39 35.35 -22.51 -48.31
C GLY A 39 35.75 -23.48 -49.43
N SER A 40 37.01 -23.47 -49.87
CA SER A 40 37.49 -24.32 -50.97
C SER A 40 37.83 -25.74 -50.52
N TYR A 41 37.58 -26.73 -51.39
CA TYR A 41 37.93 -28.14 -51.20
C TYR A 41 38.34 -28.78 -52.55
N SER A 42 39.04 -29.91 -52.51
CA SER A 42 39.44 -30.61 -53.73
C SER A 42 39.65 -32.11 -53.52
N PHE A 43 39.30 -32.90 -54.55
CA PHE A 43 39.65 -34.31 -54.66
C PHE A 43 40.54 -34.49 -55.90
N THR A 44 41.72 -35.11 -55.73
CA THR A 44 42.70 -35.29 -56.81
C THR A 44 42.91 -36.76 -57.14
N ASN A 45 43.39 -37.07 -58.34
CA ASN A 45 43.67 -38.43 -58.81
C ASN A 45 42.44 -39.35 -58.82
N ILE A 46 41.29 -38.80 -59.17
CA ILE A 46 40.03 -39.54 -59.28
C ILE A 46 39.91 -40.14 -60.69
N ALA A 47 39.46 -41.39 -60.77
CA ALA A 47 39.23 -42.05 -62.05
C ALA A 47 38.09 -41.35 -62.84
N THR A 48 38.03 -41.61 -64.16
CA THR A 48 36.88 -41.15 -64.95
C THR A 48 35.62 -41.90 -64.53
N GLY A 49 34.50 -41.19 -64.40
CA GLY A 49 33.25 -41.78 -63.93
C GLY A 49 32.22 -40.75 -63.47
N ASN A 50 31.10 -41.25 -62.98
CA ASN A 50 30.05 -40.45 -62.33
C ASN A 50 30.20 -40.58 -60.81
N TYR A 51 30.09 -39.45 -60.13
CA TYR A 51 30.26 -39.33 -58.69
C TYR A 51 29.19 -38.40 -58.11
N THR A 52 29.02 -38.48 -56.80
CA THR A 52 28.26 -37.50 -56.01
C THR A 52 29.19 -36.87 -55.01
N VAL A 53 29.20 -35.54 -54.94
CA VAL A 53 29.84 -34.79 -53.86
C VAL A 53 28.77 -34.49 -52.83
N GLU A 54 28.96 -34.94 -51.60
CA GLU A 54 28.05 -34.66 -50.49
C GLU A 54 28.73 -33.79 -49.44
N GLU A 55 27.99 -32.81 -48.95
CA GLU A 55 28.34 -32.02 -47.79
C GLU A 55 27.68 -32.56 -46.52
N THR A 56 28.38 -32.43 -45.39
CA THR A 56 27.74 -32.48 -44.07
C THR A 56 27.52 -31.05 -43.58
N THR A 57 26.25 -30.61 -43.49
CA THR A 57 25.89 -29.26 -43.03
C THR A 57 26.62 -28.89 -41.74
N PRO A 58 27.33 -27.75 -41.71
CA PRO A 58 28.07 -27.33 -40.53
C PRO A 58 27.15 -26.98 -39.36
N SER A 59 27.60 -27.27 -38.15
CA SER A 59 26.87 -26.93 -36.93
C SER A 59 26.62 -25.42 -36.85
N GLY A 60 25.37 -25.02 -36.61
CA GLY A 60 24.97 -23.60 -36.57
C GLY A 60 24.58 -23.02 -37.93
N TYR A 61 24.46 -23.85 -38.97
CA TYR A 61 24.00 -23.44 -40.30
C TYR A 61 22.81 -24.29 -40.75
N SER A 62 22.07 -23.77 -41.74
CA SER A 62 21.04 -24.47 -42.50
C SER A 62 21.46 -24.52 -43.97
N ASP A 63 21.16 -25.62 -44.65
CA ASP A 63 21.41 -25.77 -46.08
C ASP A 63 20.35 -25.01 -46.89
N VAL A 64 20.78 -24.09 -47.76
CA VAL A 64 19.85 -23.23 -48.53
C VAL A 64 19.95 -23.44 -50.04
N GLY A 65 21.07 -23.97 -50.54
CA GLY A 65 21.17 -24.34 -51.95
C GLY A 65 22.53 -24.86 -52.36
N ASP A 66 22.65 -25.18 -53.65
CA ASP A 66 23.89 -25.61 -54.26
C ASP A 66 23.95 -25.22 -55.75
N SER A 67 25.02 -25.63 -56.42
CA SER A 67 25.25 -25.31 -57.83
C SER A 67 24.41 -26.09 -58.84
N ASP A 68 23.83 -27.24 -58.46
CA ASP A 68 23.04 -28.07 -59.39
C ASP A 68 21.52 -27.92 -59.21
N GLY A 69 21.10 -27.22 -58.15
CA GLY A 69 19.71 -26.90 -57.86
C GLY A 69 18.91 -28.11 -57.36
N GLY A 70 19.59 -29.19 -57.01
CA GLY A 70 19.02 -30.43 -56.51
C GLY A 70 18.88 -30.45 -54.99
N ASN A 71 19.45 -31.47 -54.35
CA ASN A 71 19.51 -31.54 -52.90
C ASN A 71 20.64 -30.61 -52.42
N PRO A 72 20.39 -29.60 -51.57
CA PRO A 72 21.39 -28.62 -51.15
C PRO A 72 22.69 -29.20 -50.54
N ASN A 73 22.67 -30.46 -50.09
CA ASN A 73 23.83 -31.16 -49.55
C ASN A 73 24.48 -32.15 -50.54
N SER A 74 24.06 -32.20 -51.82
CA SER A 74 24.51 -33.25 -52.76
C SER A 74 24.54 -32.78 -54.21
N ILE A 75 25.75 -32.67 -54.76
CA ILE A 75 25.99 -32.29 -56.17
C ILE A 75 26.40 -33.51 -57.00
N ALA A 76 25.71 -33.76 -58.12
CA ALA A 76 26.09 -34.80 -59.08
C ALA A 76 27.21 -34.32 -60.03
N VAL A 77 28.28 -35.10 -60.18
CA VAL A 77 29.43 -34.73 -61.02
C VAL A 77 29.85 -35.85 -61.97
N THR A 78 30.21 -35.50 -63.21
CA THR A 78 30.80 -36.41 -64.20
C THR A 78 32.23 -35.98 -64.50
N LEU A 79 33.18 -36.90 -64.33
CA LEU A 79 34.60 -36.69 -64.63
C LEU A 79 34.98 -37.38 -65.95
N PRO A 80 35.22 -36.63 -67.04
CA PRO A 80 35.73 -37.19 -68.29
C PRO A 80 37.22 -37.56 -68.19
N PRO A 81 37.76 -38.42 -69.07
CA PRO A 81 39.17 -38.79 -69.06
C PRO A 81 40.09 -37.55 -69.13
N GLY A 82 40.94 -37.37 -68.11
CA GLY A 82 41.89 -36.26 -68.02
C GLY A 82 41.26 -34.87 -67.78
N GLY A 83 39.95 -34.79 -67.50
CA GLY A 83 39.25 -33.55 -67.20
C GLY A 83 39.02 -33.33 -65.70
N ASN A 84 38.49 -32.14 -65.38
CA ASN A 84 38.14 -31.72 -64.03
C ASN A 84 36.66 -31.33 -63.96
N SER A 85 36.05 -31.49 -62.79
CA SER A 85 34.78 -30.84 -62.44
C SER A 85 35.05 -29.73 -61.42
N THR A 86 34.58 -28.52 -61.70
CA THR A 86 34.82 -27.30 -60.90
C THR A 86 33.52 -26.53 -60.72
N GLY A 87 33.44 -25.68 -59.70
CA GLY A 87 32.23 -24.87 -59.43
C GLY A 87 31.11 -25.64 -58.72
N ASN A 88 31.44 -26.80 -58.13
CA ASN A 88 30.55 -27.55 -57.26
C ASN A 88 30.47 -26.82 -55.91
N ASN A 89 29.55 -25.85 -55.82
CA ASN A 89 29.45 -24.98 -54.66
C ASN A 89 28.18 -25.32 -53.87
N PHE A 90 28.34 -25.52 -52.57
CA PHE A 90 27.26 -25.59 -51.59
C PHE A 90 27.10 -24.24 -50.90
N ILE A 91 25.85 -23.87 -50.60
CA ILE A 91 25.45 -22.60 -50.00
C ILE A 91 24.67 -22.89 -48.71
N ASP A 92 25.18 -22.38 -47.59
CA ASP A 92 24.55 -22.50 -46.27
C ASP A 92 24.25 -21.13 -45.65
N GLU A 93 23.17 -21.02 -44.88
CA GLU A 93 22.83 -19.82 -44.13
C GLU A 93 23.12 -20.04 -42.63
N ARG A 94 23.76 -19.07 -41.97
CA ARG A 94 24.02 -19.17 -40.53
C ARG A 94 22.75 -18.97 -39.72
N LEU A 95 22.46 -19.91 -38.83
CA LEU A 95 21.36 -19.81 -37.89
C LEU A 95 21.68 -18.74 -36.83
N ASN A 96 20.99 -17.60 -36.94
CA ASN A 96 21.14 -16.48 -36.02
C ASN A 96 19.89 -16.32 -35.16
N GLY A 97 20.09 -15.94 -33.90
CA GLY A 97 19.01 -15.56 -33.00
C GLY A 97 18.63 -14.09 -33.10
N ASP A 98 17.40 -13.80 -32.68
CA ASP A 98 16.95 -12.45 -32.32
C ASP A 98 16.00 -12.63 -31.14
N LEU A 99 16.59 -12.81 -29.95
CA LEU A 99 15.80 -12.87 -28.73
C LEU A 99 15.31 -11.46 -28.45
N SER A 100 14.13 -11.35 -27.85
CA SER A 100 13.63 -10.06 -27.39
C SER A 100 12.70 -10.25 -26.22
N ILE A 101 12.61 -9.23 -25.37
CA ILE A 101 11.67 -9.20 -24.26
C ILE A 101 10.96 -7.85 -24.21
N THR A 102 9.65 -7.89 -23.92
CA THR A 102 8.83 -6.71 -23.65
C THR A 102 8.14 -6.87 -22.31
N LYS A 103 7.84 -5.75 -21.66
CA LYS A 103 7.21 -5.72 -20.35
C LYS A 103 6.37 -4.46 -20.24
N THR A 104 5.13 -4.60 -19.80
CA THR A 104 4.28 -3.48 -19.40
C THR A 104 3.10 -3.94 -18.56
N ASP A 105 2.58 -3.09 -17.69
CA ASP A 105 1.27 -3.26 -17.06
C ASP A 105 0.18 -2.35 -17.67
N GLY A 106 0.56 -1.52 -18.65
CA GLY A 106 -0.33 -0.60 -19.35
C GLY A 106 -0.61 0.72 -18.61
N VAL A 107 0.04 0.99 -17.47
CA VAL A 107 -0.09 2.26 -16.74
C VAL A 107 1.27 2.97 -16.61
N THR A 108 1.27 4.17 -16.05
CA THR A 108 2.49 4.96 -15.77
C THR A 108 2.46 5.57 -14.37
N THR A 109 1.36 5.37 -13.66
CA THR A 109 1.08 5.92 -12.34
C THR A 109 0.27 4.91 -11.56
N VAL A 110 0.66 4.71 -10.32
CA VAL A 110 0.04 3.73 -9.42
C VAL A 110 -0.14 4.32 -8.02
N THR A 111 -1.06 3.78 -7.24
CA THR A 111 -1.21 4.15 -5.82
C THR A 111 -0.80 2.99 -4.91
N PRO A 112 -0.37 3.26 -3.67
CA PRO A 112 -0.12 2.20 -2.70
C PRO A 112 -1.35 1.28 -2.52
N GLY A 113 -1.11 -0.03 -2.41
CA GLY A 113 -2.16 -1.05 -2.34
C GLY A 113 -2.82 -1.42 -3.67
N GLN A 114 -2.50 -0.75 -4.78
CA GLN A 114 -3.02 -1.10 -6.10
C GLN A 114 -2.49 -2.46 -6.57
N LYS A 115 -3.39 -3.35 -7.03
CA LYS A 115 -3.01 -4.56 -7.74
C LYS A 115 -2.58 -4.21 -9.17
N LEU A 116 -1.38 -4.65 -9.57
CA LEU A 116 -0.83 -4.52 -10.92
C LEU A 116 -0.82 -5.86 -11.63
N THR A 117 -0.95 -5.81 -12.95
CA THR A 117 -0.84 -6.99 -13.82
C THR A 117 0.14 -6.70 -14.94
N TYR A 118 1.39 -7.18 -14.83
CA TYR A 118 2.37 -7.08 -15.90
C TYR A 118 2.16 -8.18 -16.93
N THR A 119 2.26 -7.80 -18.21
CA THR A 119 2.44 -8.71 -19.33
C THR A 119 3.89 -8.66 -19.76
N ILE A 120 4.60 -9.79 -19.66
CA ILE A 120 5.97 -9.94 -20.14
C ILE A 120 5.96 -10.91 -21.31
N VAL A 121 6.47 -10.50 -22.47
CA VAL A 121 6.55 -11.37 -23.65
C VAL A 121 8.01 -11.53 -24.03
N VAL A 122 8.51 -12.76 -23.98
CA VAL A 122 9.81 -13.15 -24.53
C VAL A 122 9.59 -13.86 -25.86
N SER A 123 10.38 -13.54 -26.87
CA SER A 123 10.26 -14.13 -28.21
C SER A 123 11.61 -14.34 -28.89
N ASN A 124 11.61 -15.17 -29.93
CA ASN A 124 12.75 -15.35 -30.83
C ASN A 124 12.32 -15.11 -32.28
N SER A 125 12.74 -13.99 -32.86
CA SER A 125 12.44 -13.64 -34.26
C SER A 125 13.54 -14.11 -35.24
N GLY A 126 14.62 -14.70 -34.73
CA GLY A 126 15.71 -15.24 -35.54
C GLY A 126 15.44 -16.63 -36.09
N SER A 127 16.36 -17.11 -36.94
CA SER A 127 16.34 -18.44 -37.56
C SER A 127 16.93 -19.54 -36.66
N GLY A 128 17.73 -19.20 -35.65
CA GLY A 128 18.33 -20.14 -34.72
C GLY A 128 17.46 -20.47 -33.50
N THR A 129 17.46 -21.72 -33.03
CA THR A 129 16.75 -22.11 -31.79
C THR A 129 17.60 -21.78 -30.55
N ALA A 130 17.03 -21.03 -29.61
CA ALA A 130 17.66 -20.72 -28.33
C ALA A 130 17.29 -21.76 -27.28
N THR A 131 18.12 -22.79 -27.10
CA THR A 131 17.90 -23.81 -26.06
C THR A 131 18.56 -23.39 -24.75
N ASN A 132 17.81 -23.39 -23.65
CA ASN A 132 18.28 -23.00 -22.32
C ASN A 132 18.59 -21.50 -22.18
N ALA A 133 17.81 -20.65 -22.85
CA ALA A 133 17.81 -19.21 -22.64
C ALA A 133 17.23 -18.89 -21.25
N LEU A 134 17.82 -17.94 -20.52
CA LEU A 134 17.36 -17.58 -19.18
C LEU A 134 16.44 -16.36 -19.25
N VAL A 135 15.18 -16.52 -18.85
CA VAL A 135 14.24 -15.41 -18.59
C VAL A 135 14.32 -15.06 -17.11
N SER A 136 14.66 -13.81 -16.79
CA SER A 136 14.80 -13.35 -15.41
C SER A 136 14.04 -12.05 -15.17
N ASP A 137 13.24 -12.02 -14.10
CA ASP A 137 12.56 -10.83 -13.61
C ASP A 137 12.63 -10.80 -12.06
N PRO A 138 13.61 -10.08 -11.47
CA PRO A 138 13.67 -9.83 -10.04
C PRO A 138 12.71 -8.69 -9.66
N PHE A 139 11.59 -9.03 -9.03
CA PHE A 139 10.59 -8.03 -8.64
C PHE A 139 11.11 -7.11 -7.54
N PRO A 140 10.83 -5.80 -7.61
CA PRO A 140 11.26 -4.85 -6.60
C PRO A 140 10.49 -5.07 -5.29
N SER A 141 11.11 -4.73 -4.15
CA SER A 141 10.52 -4.97 -2.82
C SER A 141 9.24 -4.18 -2.54
N ASN A 142 8.97 -3.13 -3.32
CA ASN A 142 7.73 -2.35 -3.27
C ASN A 142 6.62 -2.92 -4.16
N LEU A 143 6.79 -4.13 -4.70
CA LEU A 143 5.74 -4.96 -5.30
C LEU A 143 5.64 -6.28 -4.51
N THR A 144 4.58 -6.44 -3.72
CA THR A 144 4.34 -7.60 -2.84
C THR A 144 3.33 -8.57 -3.45
N ASN A 145 3.13 -9.72 -2.81
CA ASN A 145 2.14 -10.74 -3.22
C ASN A 145 2.27 -11.18 -4.68
N VAL A 146 3.51 -11.24 -5.19
CA VAL A 146 3.76 -11.54 -6.59
C VAL A 146 3.48 -13.01 -6.91
N MET A 147 2.59 -13.23 -7.87
CA MET A 147 2.29 -14.52 -8.47
C MET A 147 2.23 -14.38 -9.98
N TRP A 148 2.59 -15.42 -10.72
CA TRP A 148 2.59 -15.38 -12.17
C TRP A 148 2.21 -16.70 -12.80
N THR A 149 1.69 -16.62 -14.02
CA THR A 149 1.46 -17.76 -14.92
C THR A 149 2.18 -17.51 -16.24
N SER A 150 2.46 -18.56 -17.00
CA SER A 150 3.08 -18.43 -18.32
C SER A 150 2.36 -19.27 -19.37
N LEU A 151 2.41 -18.81 -20.62
CA LEU A 151 1.84 -19.49 -21.77
C LEU A 151 2.85 -19.47 -22.93
N ALA A 152 3.30 -20.65 -23.33
CA ALA A 152 4.16 -20.83 -24.50
C ALA A 152 3.34 -21.00 -25.78
N THR A 153 3.82 -20.42 -26.88
CA THR A 153 3.20 -20.50 -28.21
C THR A 153 4.26 -20.69 -29.30
N GLY A 154 3.85 -21.12 -30.50
CA GLY A 154 4.76 -21.23 -31.65
C GLY A 154 5.88 -22.26 -31.52
N GLY A 155 5.76 -23.23 -30.60
CA GLY A 155 6.77 -24.27 -30.38
C GLY A 155 7.74 -24.00 -29.22
N ALA A 156 7.59 -22.88 -28.52
CA ALA A 156 8.33 -22.62 -27.28
C ALA A 156 8.03 -23.67 -26.20
N THR A 157 9.04 -24.04 -25.42
CA THR A 157 8.95 -25.04 -24.35
C THR A 157 9.90 -24.73 -23.19
N GLY A 158 9.83 -25.52 -22.11
CA GLY A 158 10.76 -25.43 -20.98
C GLY A 158 10.32 -24.47 -19.87
N ASN A 159 9.34 -23.60 -20.13
CA ASN A 159 8.80 -22.69 -19.13
C ASN A 159 8.05 -23.39 -18.00
N GLU A 160 8.18 -22.84 -16.80
CA GLU A 160 7.30 -23.16 -15.68
C GLU A 160 5.91 -22.53 -15.91
N ALA A 161 4.84 -23.31 -15.75
CA ALA A 161 3.47 -22.84 -16.05
C ALA A 161 2.96 -21.76 -15.07
N SER A 162 3.50 -21.72 -13.85
CA SER A 162 3.14 -20.76 -12.80
C SER A 162 4.16 -20.75 -11.67
N GLY A 163 4.26 -19.64 -10.96
CA GLY A 163 5.11 -19.51 -9.78
C GLY A 163 4.75 -18.31 -8.90
N THR A 164 5.53 -18.10 -7.84
CA THR A 164 5.43 -16.95 -6.93
C THR A 164 6.78 -16.27 -6.79
N GLY A 165 6.79 -14.97 -6.51
CA GLY A 165 8.02 -14.17 -6.46
C GLY A 165 8.70 -14.05 -7.82
N ASN A 166 10.03 -13.99 -7.81
CA ASN A 166 10.87 -13.72 -9.00
C ASN A 166 10.70 -14.79 -10.09
N ILE A 167 10.83 -14.37 -11.35
CA ILE A 167 10.96 -15.27 -12.50
C ILE A 167 12.45 -15.57 -12.70
N ASN A 168 12.78 -16.86 -12.83
CA ASN A 168 14.13 -17.35 -13.12
C ASN A 168 14.01 -18.67 -13.91
N ASP A 169 13.59 -18.55 -15.16
CA ASP A 169 13.10 -19.66 -15.97
C ASP A 169 14.05 -19.97 -17.13
N TYR A 170 14.34 -21.26 -17.36
CA TYR A 170 15.23 -21.70 -18.44
C TYR A 170 14.39 -22.28 -19.58
N VAL A 171 14.29 -21.55 -20.68
CA VAL A 171 13.34 -21.84 -21.75
C VAL A 171 14.03 -22.24 -23.05
N THR A 172 13.28 -22.89 -23.93
CA THR A 172 13.67 -23.15 -25.31
C THR A 172 12.75 -22.39 -26.26
N LEU A 173 13.33 -21.49 -27.05
CA LEU A 173 12.63 -20.65 -28.03
C LEU A 173 13.05 -21.01 -29.45
N THR A 174 12.18 -21.70 -30.17
CA THR A 174 12.32 -21.96 -31.61
C THR A 174 12.05 -20.69 -32.44
N PRO A 175 12.46 -20.66 -33.72
CA PRO A 175 12.16 -19.53 -34.62
C PRO A 175 10.68 -19.17 -34.63
N GLY A 176 10.36 -17.89 -34.42
CA GLY A 176 9.00 -17.34 -34.40
C GLY A 176 8.17 -17.70 -33.16
N SER A 177 8.75 -18.36 -32.16
CA SER A 177 8.06 -18.75 -30.92
C SER A 177 8.09 -17.64 -29.86
N SER A 178 7.17 -17.72 -28.90
CA SER A 178 7.13 -16.79 -27.76
C SER A 178 6.55 -17.42 -26.51
N ILE A 179 6.87 -16.83 -25.36
CA ILE A 179 6.31 -17.16 -24.06
C ILE A 179 5.80 -15.86 -23.43
N THR A 180 4.55 -15.87 -23.00
CA THR A 180 3.92 -14.73 -22.31
C THR A 180 3.76 -15.06 -20.83
N TYR A 181 4.35 -14.25 -19.95
CA TYR A 181 4.12 -14.29 -18.51
C TYR A 181 3.08 -13.24 -18.13
N THR A 182 2.06 -13.66 -17.39
CA THR A 182 1.08 -12.77 -16.75
C THR A 182 1.41 -12.73 -15.26
N VAL A 183 1.91 -11.59 -14.80
CA VAL A 183 2.36 -11.41 -13.41
C VAL A 183 1.39 -10.50 -12.68
N MET A 184 0.83 -10.97 -11.57
CA MET A 184 0.05 -10.16 -10.64
C MET A 184 0.91 -9.81 -9.43
N GLY A 185 0.81 -8.58 -8.95
CA GLY A 185 1.43 -8.14 -7.70
C GLY A 185 0.69 -6.94 -7.12
N THR A 186 1.00 -6.56 -5.90
CA THR A 186 0.38 -5.41 -5.23
C THR A 186 1.45 -4.38 -4.91
N VAL A 187 1.22 -3.11 -5.28
CA VAL A 187 2.10 -2.01 -4.86
C VAL A 187 2.09 -1.96 -3.35
N ALA A 188 3.26 -2.08 -2.72
CA ALA A 188 3.36 -2.09 -1.27
C ALA A 188 2.66 -0.85 -0.67
N PRO A 189 1.89 -1.00 0.43
CA PRO A 189 1.29 0.15 1.10
C PRO A 189 2.39 1.15 1.48
N SER A 190 2.08 2.44 1.37
CA SER A 190 2.98 3.51 1.83
C SER A 190 2.89 3.55 3.34
N SER A 191 3.48 2.57 4.02
CA SER A 191 3.68 2.68 5.45
C SER A 191 4.65 3.85 5.65
N PRO A 192 4.29 4.89 6.43
CA PRO A 192 5.27 5.88 6.82
C PRO A 192 6.44 5.13 7.46
N THR A 193 7.62 5.23 6.87
CA THR A 193 8.82 4.70 7.50
C THR A 193 9.04 5.51 8.77
N TYR A 194 8.95 4.86 9.93
CA TYR A 194 9.25 5.51 11.19
C TYR A 194 10.73 5.36 11.50
N THR A 195 11.42 6.48 11.69
CA THR A 195 12.80 6.47 12.16
C THR A 195 12.85 6.73 13.66
N PRO A 196 13.60 5.93 14.43
CA PRO A 196 13.79 6.15 15.85
C PRO A 196 14.64 7.39 16.11
N ALA A 197 14.28 8.13 17.15
CA ALA A 197 15.06 9.23 17.70
C ALA A 197 14.86 9.29 19.21
N THR A 198 15.86 9.77 19.94
CA THR A 198 15.75 10.00 21.38
C THR A 198 15.80 11.50 21.65
N ILE A 199 14.75 12.03 22.26
CA ILE A 199 14.74 13.39 22.79
C ILE A 199 15.44 13.36 24.15
N ASP A 200 16.64 13.95 24.23
CA ASP A 200 17.33 14.17 25.50
C ASP A 200 16.70 15.36 26.24
N LEU A 201 16.22 15.11 27.46
CA LEU A 201 15.53 16.12 28.28
C LEU A 201 16.39 16.62 29.46
N GLN A 202 17.67 16.22 29.48
CA GLN A 202 18.62 16.66 30.49
C GLN A 202 19.04 18.12 30.29
N GLY A 203 19.59 18.70 31.35
CA GLY A 203 20.02 20.10 31.35
C GLY A 203 20.74 20.50 32.63
N ASN A 204 20.84 21.81 32.84
CA ASN A 204 21.44 22.41 34.03
C ASN A 204 20.72 23.72 34.38
N THR A 205 19.50 23.61 34.90
CA THR A 205 18.66 24.77 35.26
C THR A 205 18.66 25.00 36.77
N ALA A 206 17.92 26.01 37.24
CA ALA A 206 17.56 26.11 38.66
C ALA A 206 16.50 25.06 39.04
N LEU A 207 16.38 24.76 40.34
CA LEU A 207 15.39 23.82 40.91
C LEU A 207 14.01 24.46 40.99
N ASP A 208 13.94 25.78 40.91
CA ASP A 208 12.70 26.56 41.01
C ASP A 208 12.84 27.85 40.21
N GLY A 209 11.71 28.48 39.88
CA GLY A 209 11.63 29.69 39.10
C GLY A 209 10.17 30.08 38.85
N PRO A 210 9.91 30.97 37.87
CA PRO A 210 8.54 31.33 37.53
C PRO A 210 7.74 30.13 37.00
N ASP A 211 6.61 29.84 37.64
CA ASP A 211 5.66 28.80 37.23
C ASP A 211 5.16 29.03 35.79
N GLY A 212 4.96 27.94 35.05
CA GLY A 212 4.46 27.99 33.67
C GLY A 212 5.54 28.25 32.63
N ASN A 213 6.82 28.07 32.99
CA ASN A 213 7.91 28.12 32.03
C ASN A 213 7.79 26.97 31.01
N ILE A 214 8.12 27.28 29.75
CA ILE A 214 8.11 26.30 28.66
C ILE A 214 9.56 26.04 28.24
N ARG A 215 9.93 24.77 28.15
CA ARG A 215 11.23 24.33 27.64
C ARG A 215 11.08 23.83 26.22
N THR A 216 12.15 23.92 25.43
CA THR A 216 12.17 23.41 24.05
C THR A 216 13.34 22.47 23.86
N PHE A 217 13.07 21.31 23.28
CA PHE A 217 14.05 20.28 22.95
C PHE A 217 13.89 19.90 21.48
N SER A 218 14.90 19.23 20.92
CA SER A 218 14.80 18.73 19.55
C SER A 218 15.68 17.51 19.31
N ALA A 219 15.21 16.57 18.50
CA ALA A 219 16.00 15.49 17.93
C ALA A 219 15.50 15.16 16.53
N SER A 220 16.40 14.82 15.61
CA SER A 220 16.07 14.37 14.24
C SER A 220 15.06 15.25 13.48
N GLY A 221 15.14 16.57 13.67
CA GLY A 221 14.23 17.54 13.01
C GLY A 221 12.82 17.61 13.60
N ILE A 222 12.58 16.96 14.75
CA ILE A 222 11.39 17.12 15.58
C ILE A 222 11.74 18.06 16.72
N SER A 223 11.00 19.17 16.84
CA SER A 223 11.01 20.02 18.03
C SER A 223 9.87 19.63 18.96
N VAL A 224 10.10 19.72 20.27
CA VAL A 224 9.09 19.48 21.31
C VAL A 224 9.17 20.58 22.37
N LYS A 225 8.01 21.12 22.76
CA LYS A 225 7.87 21.99 23.93
C LYS A 225 7.42 21.18 25.13
N ALA A 226 7.92 21.50 26.31
CA ALA A 226 7.52 20.88 27.56
C ALA A 226 7.17 21.92 28.63
N SER A 227 6.09 21.70 29.37
CA SER A 227 5.68 22.54 30.50
C SER A 227 5.11 21.69 31.64
N ALA A 228 5.02 22.27 32.84
CA ALA A 228 4.57 21.57 34.04
C ALA A 228 3.28 22.16 34.63
N PHE A 229 2.48 21.26 35.20
CA PHE A 229 1.24 21.58 35.90
C PHE A 229 1.14 20.73 37.17
N SER A 230 0.36 21.20 38.14
CA SER A 230 0.03 20.43 39.34
C SER A 230 -1.46 20.51 39.66
N ARG A 231 -2.00 19.42 40.20
CA ARG A 231 -3.43 19.30 40.56
C ARG A 231 -3.57 18.93 42.03
N THR A 232 -4.40 19.67 42.77
CA THR A 232 -4.74 19.32 44.15
C THR A 232 -5.68 18.12 44.20
N THR A 233 -5.80 17.49 45.37
CA THR A 233 -6.80 16.44 45.62
C THR A 233 -8.25 16.92 45.46
N SER A 234 -8.50 18.21 45.65
CA SER A 234 -9.79 18.87 45.39
C SER A 234 -10.04 19.21 43.92
N GLY A 235 -9.09 18.92 43.03
CA GLY A 235 -9.20 19.13 41.57
C GLY A 235 -8.81 20.52 41.08
N SER A 236 -8.16 21.34 41.90
CA SER A 236 -7.67 22.66 41.48
C SER A 236 -6.34 22.54 40.73
N TRP A 237 -6.29 23.10 39.52
CA TRP A 237 -5.11 23.11 38.66
C TRP A 237 -4.25 24.37 38.87
N SER A 238 -2.94 24.21 38.74
CA SER A 238 -1.99 25.32 38.72
C SER A 238 -0.85 25.00 37.75
N THR A 239 -0.29 26.01 37.11
CA THR A 239 1.01 25.87 36.45
C THR A 239 2.09 25.63 37.50
N ALA A 240 3.16 24.94 37.13
CA ALA A 240 4.30 24.68 37.99
C ALA A 240 5.61 25.01 37.25
N TYR A 241 6.71 25.09 37.97
CA TYR A 241 8.02 25.25 37.37
C TYR A 241 8.54 23.90 36.87
N LEU A 242 8.93 23.82 35.60
CA LEU A 242 9.58 22.66 35.01
C LEU A 242 11.09 22.90 35.01
N GLY A 243 11.89 22.18 35.77
CA GLY A 243 13.37 22.25 35.71
C GLY A 243 13.99 21.06 34.97
N SER A 244 15.19 21.25 34.44
CA SER A 244 15.94 20.26 33.64
C SER A 244 17.36 20.09 34.19
N TYR A 245 17.72 18.85 34.52
CA TYR A 245 18.97 18.45 35.18
C TYR A 245 19.62 17.25 34.51
N SER A 246 20.82 16.84 34.95
CA SER A 246 21.46 15.58 34.52
C SER A 246 20.62 14.32 34.82
N GLY A 247 19.66 14.42 35.74
CA GLY A 247 18.68 13.36 36.03
C GLY A 247 17.41 13.41 35.17
N GLY A 248 17.23 14.44 34.35
CA GLY A 248 16.02 14.69 33.57
C GLY A 248 15.17 15.86 34.07
N LEU A 249 13.96 15.95 33.51
CA LEU A 249 12.92 16.91 33.90
C LEU A 249 12.31 16.55 35.25
N GLY A 250 12.09 17.56 36.09
CA GLY A 250 11.27 17.45 37.29
C GLY A 250 10.40 18.69 37.43
N VAL A 251 9.37 18.58 38.26
CA VAL A 251 8.41 19.64 38.54
C VAL A 251 8.71 20.18 39.93
N THR A 252 8.56 21.48 40.10
CA THR A 252 8.48 22.12 41.41
C THR A 252 7.20 22.91 41.44
N ASP A 253 6.25 22.44 42.23
CA ASP A 253 4.95 23.09 42.35
C ASP A 253 4.89 24.03 43.55
N SER A 254 3.85 24.87 43.58
CA SER A 254 3.59 25.86 44.63
C SER A 254 3.62 25.34 46.09
N SER A 255 3.52 24.03 46.32
CA SER A 255 3.57 23.41 47.64
C SER A 255 4.98 22.99 48.08
N GLU A 256 5.97 23.08 47.19
CA GLU A 256 7.30 22.47 47.36
C GLU A 256 8.42 23.48 47.62
N GLY A 257 8.07 24.76 47.80
CA GLY A 257 9.03 25.82 48.08
C GLY A 257 9.98 26.04 46.90
N ASN A 258 11.28 25.79 47.11
CA ASN A 258 12.32 26.06 46.11
C ASN A 258 12.85 24.81 45.38
N GLY A 259 12.12 23.69 45.44
CA GLY A 259 12.51 22.41 44.82
C GLY A 259 13.71 21.71 45.50
N GLY A 260 14.23 22.27 46.60
CA GLY A 260 15.33 21.73 47.39
C GLY A 260 14.98 20.45 48.15
N ASN A 261 15.98 19.74 48.66
CA ASN A 261 15.81 18.46 49.38
C ASN A 261 15.18 17.32 48.56
N GLY A 262 15.24 17.42 47.22
CA GLY A 262 14.80 16.36 46.33
C GLY A 262 13.30 16.36 46.02
N THR A 263 12.60 17.47 46.26
CA THR A 263 11.20 17.67 45.88
C THR A 263 11.03 17.96 44.38
N HIS A 264 12.03 18.53 43.70
CA HIS A 264 11.97 18.75 42.26
C HIS A 264 11.88 17.42 41.45
N ARG A 265 10.65 16.93 41.22
CA ARG A 265 10.31 15.62 40.65
C ARG A 265 8.94 15.66 39.97
N VAL A 266 8.66 14.67 39.15
CA VAL A 266 7.29 14.34 38.77
C VAL A 266 6.80 13.36 39.84
N ASP A 267 5.86 13.80 40.66
CA ASP A 267 5.38 13.05 41.81
C ASP A 267 3.89 13.26 42.10
N ASN A 268 3.35 12.43 43.00
CA ASN A 268 1.99 12.52 43.53
C ASN A 268 1.96 12.83 45.05
N ILE A 269 3.03 13.41 45.59
CA ILE A 269 3.17 13.74 47.00
C ILE A 269 2.64 15.16 47.26
N GLY A 270 1.51 15.25 47.96
CA GLY A 270 0.85 16.52 48.24
C GLY A 270 -0.01 17.00 47.07
N ARG A 271 0.58 17.17 45.88
CA ARG A 271 -0.12 17.44 44.62
C ARG A 271 0.31 16.45 43.55
N ASN A 272 -0.56 16.21 42.57
CA ASN A 272 -0.21 15.39 41.42
C ASN A 272 0.48 16.29 40.39
N ASN A 273 1.70 15.95 40.00
CA ASN A 273 2.50 16.68 39.01
C ASN A 273 2.37 16.05 37.62
N TYR A 274 2.24 16.92 36.63
CA TYR A 274 2.03 16.57 35.22
C TYR A 274 3.06 17.32 34.37
N VAL A 275 3.64 16.63 33.39
CA VAL A 275 4.47 17.24 32.34
C VAL A 275 3.75 17.07 31.01
N LEU A 276 3.41 18.19 30.39
CA LEU A 276 2.86 18.24 29.04
C LEU A 276 4.00 18.38 28.03
N PHE A 277 3.97 17.58 26.97
CA PHE A 277 4.83 17.66 25.81
C PHE A 277 4.00 17.96 24.57
N GLU A 278 4.43 18.92 23.77
CA GLU A 278 3.77 19.35 22.53
C GLU A 278 4.78 19.29 21.39
N PHE A 279 4.53 18.41 20.42
CA PHE A 279 5.46 18.13 19.33
C PHE A 279 5.13 18.95 18.08
N SER A 280 6.18 19.39 17.38
CA SER A 280 6.07 20.09 16.08
C SER A 280 5.53 19.23 14.94
N LYS A 281 5.49 17.90 15.13
CA LYS A 281 4.91 16.91 14.21
C LYS A 281 4.34 15.76 15.04
N SER A 282 3.42 14.98 14.46
CA SER A 282 2.96 13.74 15.09
C SER A 282 4.09 12.71 15.14
N VAL A 283 4.19 12.03 16.28
CA VAL A 283 5.20 11.01 16.60
C VAL A 283 4.51 9.86 17.33
N ILE A 284 5.14 8.70 17.36
CA ILE A 284 4.84 7.67 18.36
C ILE A 284 5.89 7.85 19.44
N VAL A 285 5.48 8.21 20.64
CA VAL A 285 6.39 8.17 21.80
C VAL A 285 6.29 6.78 22.37
N ASP A 286 7.35 5.97 22.24
CA ASP A 286 7.33 4.55 22.63
C ASP A 286 7.71 4.42 24.11
N LYS A 287 8.83 5.03 24.50
CA LYS A 287 9.41 4.85 25.84
C LYS A 287 9.84 6.16 26.47
N ALA A 288 9.75 6.21 27.80
CA ALA A 288 10.34 7.27 28.61
C ALA A 288 11.37 6.68 29.56
N PHE A 289 12.58 7.25 29.60
CA PHE A 289 13.53 6.92 30.65
C PHE A 289 13.20 7.73 31.91
N LEU A 290 12.73 7.04 32.95
CA LEU A 290 12.45 7.60 34.26
C LEU A 290 13.71 7.51 35.12
N GLY A 291 14.32 8.66 35.37
CA GLY A 291 15.57 8.80 36.10
C GLY A 291 15.40 9.37 37.50
N SER A 292 16.45 9.25 38.30
CA SER A 292 16.47 9.70 39.70
C SER A 292 15.32 9.13 40.55
N VAL A 293 14.83 7.92 40.28
CA VAL A 293 13.62 7.38 40.95
C VAL A 293 13.81 7.34 42.47
N VAL A 294 12.77 7.73 43.21
CA VAL A 294 12.73 7.64 44.68
C VAL A 294 11.46 6.89 45.09
N THR A 295 11.66 5.80 45.81
CA THR A 295 10.60 4.90 46.30
C THR A 295 9.88 4.15 45.20
N ASP A 296 9.17 4.84 44.31
CA ASP A 296 8.38 4.24 43.23
C ASP A 296 8.32 5.16 42.00
N SER A 297 7.89 4.63 40.86
CA SER A 297 7.82 5.35 39.59
C SER A 297 6.62 4.94 38.74
N ASP A 298 5.51 4.56 39.35
CA ASP A 298 4.27 4.35 38.60
C ASP A 298 3.87 5.66 37.93
N ALA A 299 3.49 5.57 36.66
CA ALA A 299 3.14 6.72 35.85
C ALA A 299 1.76 6.55 35.20
N THR A 300 1.04 7.66 35.06
CA THR A 300 -0.13 7.75 34.18
C THR A 300 0.26 8.58 32.95
N VAL A 301 -0.13 8.10 31.78
CA VAL A 301 0.25 8.66 30.48
C VAL A 301 -1.00 8.94 29.66
N TRP A 302 -1.01 10.07 28.95
CA TRP A 302 -2.04 10.41 27.98
C TRP A 302 -1.43 10.80 26.64
N ILE A 303 -2.00 10.29 25.56
CA ILE A 303 -1.56 10.60 24.19
C ILE A 303 -2.73 11.21 23.42
N GLY A 304 -2.44 12.33 22.76
CA GLY A 304 -3.45 13.15 22.10
C GLY A 304 -2.94 13.73 20.79
N ASN A 305 -3.89 14.20 19.98
CA ASN A 305 -3.61 14.83 18.71
C ASN A 305 -4.40 16.13 18.61
N PHE A 306 -3.76 17.24 18.94
CA PHE A 306 -4.36 18.57 18.97
C PHE A 306 -3.98 19.37 17.71
N SER A 307 -4.77 20.39 17.36
CA SER A 307 -4.43 21.27 16.26
C SER A 307 -3.27 22.21 16.62
N ASP A 308 -2.13 22.03 15.94
CA ASP A 308 -0.93 22.89 16.05
C ASP A 308 -0.49 23.21 17.51
N PRO A 309 -0.35 22.21 18.38
CA PRO A 309 -0.06 22.42 19.81
C PRO A 309 1.33 22.99 20.04
N PHE A 310 2.27 22.76 19.13
CA PHE A 310 3.61 23.31 19.22
C PHE A 310 3.63 24.84 19.17
N ASN A 311 2.73 25.45 18.39
CA ASN A 311 2.63 26.91 18.31
C ASN A 311 1.53 27.47 19.22
N ASN A 312 0.52 26.66 19.56
CA ASN A 312 -0.62 27.05 20.40
C ASN A 312 -0.60 26.26 21.72
N HIS A 313 0.08 26.81 22.72
CA HIS A 313 0.29 26.14 24.01
C HIS A 313 -1.03 25.80 24.73
N LEU A 314 -1.19 24.54 25.11
CA LEU A 314 -2.34 24.06 25.86
C LEU A 314 -2.21 24.37 27.35
N THR A 315 -3.35 24.67 27.98
CA THR A 315 -3.46 24.77 29.43
C THR A 315 -4.15 23.52 29.97
N LEU A 316 -3.42 22.68 30.72
CA LEU A 316 -4.01 21.46 31.27
C LEU A 316 -5.10 21.77 32.30
N ASN A 317 -6.22 21.08 32.14
CA ASN A 317 -7.35 21.00 33.06
C ASN A 317 -8.08 19.67 32.81
N ASP A 318 -9.07 19.34 33.65
CA ASP A 318 -9.78 18.05 33.55
C ASP A 318 -10.44 17.83 32.17
N SER A 319 -10.99 18.89 31.57
CA SER A 319 -11.62 18.81 30.24
C SER A 319 -10.58 18.52 29.15
N VAL A 320 -9.45 19.22 29.17
CA VAL A 320 -8.36 19.00 28.20
C VAL A 320 -7.80 17.60 28.37
N LEU A 321 -7.52 17.16 29.61
CA LEU A 321 -7.01 15.82 29.86
C LEU A 321 -7.99 14.72 29.41
N SER A 322 -9.30 14.92 29.59
CA SER A 322 -10.33 14.00 29.10
C SER A 322 -10.49 13.96 27.58
N SER A 323 -9.94 14.95 26.86
CA SER A 323 -9.94 14.99 25.39
C SER A 323 -8.76 14.26 24.75
N PHE A 324 -7.80 13.79 25.53
CA PHE A 324 -6.74 12.91 25.02
C PHE A 324 -7.37 11.57 24.61
N GLY A 325 -7.12 11.15 23.37
CA GLY A 325 -7.76 9.96 22.79
C GLY A 325 -7.28 8.63 23.35
N PHE A 326 -6.17 8.62 24.10
CA PHE A 326 -5.59 7.44 24.71
C PHE A 326 -4.99 7.76 26.08
N SER A 327 -5.09 6.79 27.00
CA SER A 327 -4.40 6.84 28.30
C SER A 327 -3.93 5.46 28.73
N GLU A 328 -2.77 5.42 29.39
CA GLU A 328 -2.15 4.20 29.91
C GLU A 328 -1.66 4.42 31.36
N ILE A 329 -1.66 3.35 32.16
CA ILE A 329 -0.99 3.31 33.46
C ILE A 329 0.20 2.37 33.35
N ASN A 330 1.40 2.89 33.57
CA ASN A 330 2.63 2.11 33.57
C ASN A 330 3.11 1.87 35.01
N THR A 331 2.96 0.64 35.52
CA THR A 331 3.29 0.30 36.91
C THR A 331 4.59 -0.50 37.05
N THR A 332 5.26 -0.39 38.18
CA THR A 332 6.42 -1.18 38.57
C THR A 332 6.44 -1.43 40.09
N SER A 333 7.36 -2.26 40.56
CA SER A 333 7.71 -2.35 41.98
C SER A 333 9.17 -1.95 42.22
N SER A 334 9.80 -1.33 41.22
CA SER A 334 11.21 -0.95 41.22
C SER A 334 11.39 0.47 41.72
N SER A 335 12.27 0.65 42.70
CA SER A 335 12.71 1.94 43.22
C SER A 335 13.95 2.51 42.50
N SER A 336 14.34 1.91 41.37
CA SER A 336 15.51 2.29 40.57
C SER A 336 15.12 2.90 39.23
N ASP A 337 16.02 3.71 38.66
CA ASP A 337 15.93 4.25 37.30
C ASP A 337 15.54 3.17 36.29
N ARG A 338 14.61 3.49 35.40
CA ARG A 338 14.05 2.52 34.46
C ARG A 338 13.58 3.17 33.17
N THR A 339 13.48 2.37 32.13
CA THR A 339 12.72 2.73 30.93
C THR A 339 11.29 2.25 31.10
N ALA A 340 10.33 3.17 31.09
CA ALA A 340 8.90 2.87 31.06
C ALA A 340 8.44 2.80 29.59
N ASP A 341 7.75 1.72 29.24
CA ASP A 341 6.97 1.62 28.01
C ASP A 341 5.66 2.39 28.25
N ILE A 342 5.48 3.50 27.55
CA ILE A 342 4.41 4.48 27.85
C ILE A 342 3.37 4.56 26.75
N ASN A 343 3.47 3.66 25.77
CA ASN A 343 2.61 3.61 24.60
C ASN A 343 2.65 2.22 23.97
N ALA A 344 2.26 1.21 24.73
CA ALA A 344 2.32 -0.18 24.28
C ALA A 344 1.53 -0.44 22.98
N SER A 345 0.53 0.40 22.71
CA SER A 345 -0.30 0.36 21.49
C SER A 345 0.24 1.19 20.32
N GLN A 346 1.45 1.77 20.45
CA GLN A 346 2.12 2.57 19.43
C GLN A 346 1.23 3.68 18.82
N ILE A 347 0.41 4.31 19.66
CA ILE A 347 -0.49 5.38 19.28
C ILE A 347 0.31 6.57 18.76
N VAL A 348 -0.07 7.06 17.58
CA VAL A 348 0.48 8.27 16.98
C VAL A 348 -0.21 9.49 17.62
N GLY A 349 0.56 10.47 18.06
CA GLY A 349 0.04 11.72 18.60
C GLY A 349 1.02 12.88 18.46
N ASN A 350 0.55 14.10 18.66
CA ASN A 350 1.41 15.29 18.69
C ASN A 350 1.41 15.99 20.07
N THR A 351 0.74 15.39 21.06
CA THR A 351 0.81 15.78 22.46
C THR A 351 0.91 14.56 23.36
N LEU A 352 1.68 14.68 24.44
CA LEU A 352 1.86 13.65 25.45
C LEU A 352 1.78 14.30 26.83
N VAL A 353 1.09 13.67 27.78
CA VAL A 353 1.17 14.03 29.19
C VAL A 353 1.72 12.84 29.96
N ILE A 354 2.73 13.07 30.80
CA ILE A 354 3.24 12.09 31.76
C ILE A 354 3.05 12.67 33.15
N ALA A 355 2.40 11.90 34.03
CA ALA A 355 2.26 12.21 35.44
C ALA A 355 2.72 11.03 36.28
N ALA A 356 3.11 11.30 37.53
CA ALA A 356 3.12 10.26 38.54
C ALA A 356 1.70 9.71 38.72
N ARG A 357 1.58 8.42 39.05
CA ARG A 357 0.30 7.73 39.00
C ARG A 357 -0.79 8.47 39.78
N THR A 358 -1.85 8.83 39.07
CA THR A 358 -2.82 9.81 39.58
C THR A 358 -3.93 9.19 40.45
N ASP A 359 -4.13 7.88 40.34
CA ASP A 359 -5.12 7.08 41.08
C ASP A 359 -4.48 6.21 42.17
N ASP A 360 -3.18 6.38 42.45
CA ASP A 360 -2.48 5.62 43.46
C ASP A 360 -2.82 6.09 44.89
N SER A 361 -3.06 5.11 45.75
CA SER A 361 -3.38 5.30 47.16
C SER A 361 -2.14 5.46 48.05
N ALA A 362 -0.98 4.93 47.63
CA ALA A 362 0.26 4.99 48.39
C ALA A 362 0.94 6.37 48.27
N LYS A 363 0.76 7.07 47.15
CA LYS A 363 1.24 8.43 46.90
C LYS A 363 2.73 8.59 47.18
N ASN A 364 3.51 7.70 46.59
CA ASN A 364 4.95 7.56 46.79
C ASN A 364 5.71 7.51 45.47
N ASP A 365 5.06 7.83 44.35
CA ASP A 365 5.65 7.84 43.02
C ASP A 365 6.45 9.12 42.84
N GLN A 366 7.75 9.01 42.59
CA GLN A 366 8.61 10.16 42.43
C GLN A 366 9.77 9.86 41.46
N PHE A 367 9.80 10.56 40.33
CA PHE A 367 10.83 10.35 39.31
C PHE A 367 11.16 11.64 38.56
N LYS A 368 12.11 11.55 37.64
CA LYS A 368 12.40 12.57 36.63
C LYS A 368 12.28 11.96 35.23
N ILE A 369 11.90 12.75 34.24
CA ILE A 369 11.78 12.28 32.85
C ILE A 369 13.06 12.66 32.11
N LYS A 370 13.95 11.69 31.89
CA LYS A 370 15.30 11.93 31.37
C LYS A 370 15.36 11.98 29.85
N SER A 371 14.62 11.11 29.18
CA SER A 371 14.54 11.07 27.73
C SER A 371 13.24 10.46 27.27
N LEU A 372 12.87 10.77 26.03
CA LEU A 372 11.76 10.13 25.32
C LEU A 372 12.30 9.48 24.05
N ASP A 373 12.07 8.18 23.90
CA ASP A 373 12.29 7.49 22.64
C ASP A 373 11.04 7.64 21.79
N ILE A 374 11.24 8.23 20.60
CA ILE A 374 10.20 8.52 19.64
C ILE A 374 10.46 7.82 18.32
N LEU A 375 9.39 7.53 17.62
CA LEU A 375 9.36 7.13 16.22
C LEU A 375 8.66 8.25 15.47
N HIS A 376 9.29 8.80 14.43
CA HIS A 376 8.67 9.83 13.60
C HIS A 376 8.70 9.42 12.14
N ALA A 377 7.62 9.76 11.43
CA ALA A 377 7.53 9.49 10.01
C ALA A 377 8.61 10.26 9.24
N VAL A 378 9.28 9.57 8.32
CA VAL A 378 10.10 10.18 7.27
C VAL A 378 9.47 9.94 5.91
N SER A 379 9.53 10.95 5.03
CA SER A 379 9.16 10.81 3.63
C SER A 379 10.18 9.93 2.92
N GLY A 380 10.02 8.61 3.03
CA GLY A 380 10.99 7.63 2.55
C GLY A 380 10.40 6.45 1.77
N GLY A 381 9.13 6.51 1.37
CA GLY A 381 8.59 5.54 0.43
C GLY A 381 9.20 5.73 -0.96
N SER A 382 9.51 4.64 -1.66
CA SER A 382 9.88 4.71 -3.08
C SER A 382 8.77 5.46 -3.82
N THR A 383 9.13 6.48 -4.60
CA THR A 383 8.18 7.26 -5.40
C THR A 383 7.87 6.59 -6.73
N THR A 384 8.48 5.44 -7.01
CA THR A 384 8.29 4.70 -8.25
C THR A 384 8.33 3.19 -8.02
N VAL A 385 7.54 2.42 -8.77
CA VAL A 385 7.75 0.98 -8.97
C VAL A 385 8.56 0.85 -10.26
N VAL A 386 9.78 0.31 -10.18
CA VAL A 386 10.62 0.08 -11.35
C VAL A 386 10.85 -1.42 -11.44
N ASN A 387 10.43 -2.02 -12.55
CA ASN A 387 10.47 -3.46 -12.72
C ASN A 387 11.13 -3.83 -14.05
N THR A 388 12.18 -4.64 -14.01
CA THR A 388 13.03 -4.93 -15.18
C THR A 388 13.11 -6.44 -15.41
N ALA A 389 12.63 -6.87 -16.58
CA ALA A 389 12.79 -8.24 -17.06
C ALA A 389 13.91 -8.32 -18.11
N THR A 390 14.59 -9.46 -18.15
CA THR A 390 15.67 -9.74 -19.10
C THR A 390 15.54 -11.13 -19.71
N VAL A 391 16.04 -11.28 -20.93
CA VAL A 391 16.30 -12.60 -21.53
C VAL A 391 17.79 -12.70 -21.84
N THR A 392 18.44 -13.75 -21.34
CA THR A 392 19.87 -13.98 -21.58
C THR A 392 20.04 -15.12 -22.58
N PRO A 393 20.71 -14.89 -23.73
CA PRO A 393 20.99 -15.95 -24.68
C PRO A 393 21.84 -17.08 -24.08
N PRO A 394 21.64 -18.34 -24.51
CA PRO A 394 22.47 -19.45 -24.07
C PRO A 394 23.90 -19.36 -24.64
N SER A 395 24.85 -20.06 -24.02
CA SER A 395 26.24 -20.08 -24.48
C SER A 395 26.35 -20.59 -25.92
N GLY A 396 27.10 -19.87 -26.76
CA GLY A 396 27.31 -20.21 -28.17
C GLY A 396 26.18 -19.78 -29.12
N PHE A 397 25.13 -19.13 -28.59
CA PHE A 397 24.07 -18.53 -29.40
C PHE A 397 24.45 -17.10 -29.81
N THR A 398 24.30 -16.79 -31.10
CA THR A 398 24.53 -15.43 -31.61
C THR A 398 23.21 -14.70 -31.72
N ASP A 399 23.04 -13.67 -30.88
CA ASP A 399 21.91 -12.75 -30.96
C ASP A 399 22.29 -11.53 -31.80
N THR A 400 21.50 -11.25 -32.84
CA THR A 400 21.75 -10.17 -33.79
C THR A 400 21.33 -8.80 -33.26
N ASN A 401 20.48 -8.74 -32.24
CA ASN A 401 19.99 -7.48 -31.68
C ASN A 401 19.94 -7.49 -30.15
N PRO A 402 21.07 -7.65 -29.44
CA PRO A 402 21.07 -7.81 -27.98
C PRO A 402 20.51 -6.63 -27.17
N ASN A 403 20.18 -5.49 -27.80
CA ASN A 403 19.63 -4.31 -27.13
C ASN A 403 18.16 -4.46 -26.73
N ASN A 404 17.43 -5.42 -27.30
CA ASN A 404 16.03 -5.72 -26.98
C ASN A 404 15.89 -6.86 -25.93
N ASN A 405 17.01 -7.31 -25.34
CA ASN A 405 17.07 -8.37 -24.33
C ASN A 405 16.77 -7.89 -22.90
N THR A 406 16.37 -6.63 -22.75
CA THR A 406 15.94 -6.04 -21.47
C THR A 406 14.72 -5.16 -21.68
N ALA A 407 13.76 -5.25 -20.77
CA ALA A 407 12.57 -4.42 -20.76
C ALA A 407 12.31 -3.92 -19.34
N THR A 408 12.22 -2.61 -19.18
CA THR A 408 11.92 -1.96 -17.90
C THR A 408 10.58 -1.24 -18.02
N ASP A 409 9.71 -1.49 -17.06
CA ASP A 409 8.49 -0.73 -16.83
C ASP A 409 8.65 0.12 -15.56
N THR A 410 8.10 1.33 -15.56
CA THR A 410 8.29 2.31 -14.49
C THR A 410 7.02 3.10 -14.25
N ASP A 411 6.48 2.91 -13.05
CA ASP A 411 5.31 3.63 -12.57
C ASP A 411 5.70 4.66 -11.54
N THR A 412 5.13 5.85 -11.64
CA THR A 412 5.18 6.82 -10.54
C THR A 412 4.16 6.45 -9.48
N ILE A 413 4.61 6.21 -8.26
CA ILE A 413 3.71 6.05 -7.11
C ILE A 413 3.19 7.43 -6.76
N LEU A 414 1.94 7.70 -7.14
CA LEU A 414 1.23 8.86 -6.67
C LEU A 414 0.91 8.63 -5.19
N ALA A 415 1.12 9.67 -4.37
CA ALA A 415 0.56 9.66 -3.04
C ALA A 415 -0.93 9.33 -3.18
N SER A 416 -1.39 8.31 -2.45
CA SER A 416 -2.81 8.01 -2.34
C SER A 416 -3.53 9.35 -2.12
N PRO A 417 -4.59 9.69 -2.89
CA PRO A 417 -5.33 10.93 -2.70
C PRO A 417 -5.51 11.13 -1.20
N GLY A 418 -4.86 12.18 -0.67
CA GLY A 418 -4.67 12.35 0.77
C GLY A 418 -5.92 11.93 1.52
N VAL A 419 -5.75 11.00 2.43
CA VAL A 419 -6.85 10.39 3.14
C VAL A 419 -7.58 11.49 3.90
N ARG A 420 -8.90 11.55 3.66
CA ARG A 420 -9.83 12.70 3.75
C ARG A 420 -9.97 13.43 2.41
N THR A 421 -10.94 13.00 1.60
CA THR A 421 -11.41 13.79 0.46
C THR A 421 -12.15 15.06 0.92
N PRO A 422 -11.88 16.25 0.35
CA PRO A 422 -12.88 17.30 0.31
C PRO A 422 -13.08 17.88 -1.09
N GLY A 423 -14.36 18.11 -1.39
CA GLY A 423 -14.87 18.72 -2.61
C GLY A 423 -16.38 18.52 -2.71
N PHE A 424 -17.07 18.96 -1.65
CA PHE A 424 -18.47 18.69 -1.28
C PHE A 424 -19.57 19.51 -1.98
N TRP A 425 -19.32 20.18 -3.11
CA TRP A 425 -20.29 20.95 -3.91
C TRP A 425 -20.40 22.46 -3.66
N GLN A 426 -19.62 23.22 -4.43
CA GLN A 426 -19.93 24.58 -4.90
C GLN A 426 -20.10 25.71 -3.85
N ASN A 427 -19.18 25.98 -2.90
CA ASN A 427 -18.88 27.39 -2.53
C ASN A 427 -17.74 27.64 -1.52
N ASN A 428 -17.25 28.87 -1.61
CA ASN A 428 -16.03 29.49 -1.12
C ASN A 428 -15.90 29.80 0.40
N ASN A 429 -16.45 29.03 1.34
CA ASN A 429 -16.19 29.29 2.77
C ASN A 429 -16.19 28.05 3.70
N TRP A 430 -15.07 27.86 4.41
CA TRP A 430 -14.90 27.31 5.77
C TRP A 430 -15.91 26.24 6.25
N GLN A 431 -15.85 25.01 5.73
CA GLN A 431 -16.50 23.84 6.36
C GLN A 431 -15.55 23.23 7.41
N LYS A 432 -16.10 22.94 8.60
CA LYS A 432 -15.37 22.31 9.73
C LYS A 432 -15.70 20.81 9.78
N PHE A 433 -14.67 19.98 9.87
CA PHE A 433 -14.82 18.53 9.92
C PHE A 433 -14.69 18.03 11.35
N TRP A 434 -15.65 17.20 11.77
CA TRP A 434 -15.64 16.61 13.10
C TRP A 434 -14.64 15.47 13.17
N ASP A 435 -13.61 15.59 14.00
CA ASP A 435 -12.60 14.57 14.26
C ASP A 435 -12.89 13.74 15.53
N GLY A 436 -14.05 13.92 16.14
CA GLY A 436 -14.41 13.33 17.44
C GLY A 436 -14.22 14.27 18.63
N ILE A 437 -13.59 15.44 18.44
CA ILE A 437 -13.35 16.42 19.49
C ILE A 437 -14.02 17.76 19.14
N GLN A 438 -14.95 18.21 19.97
CA GLN A 438 -15.65 19.47 19.76
C GLN A 438 -14.68 20.66 19.84
N GLY A 439 -14.53 21.42 18.75
CA GLY A 439 -13.66 22.61 18.69
C GLY A 439 -12.23 22.38 18.21
N ASN A 440 -11.86 21.16 17.80
CA ASN A 440 -10.54 20.81 17.24
C ASN A 440 -10.60 20.55 15.73
N GLU A 441 -11.38 21.33 14.99
CA GLU A 441 -11.60 21.01 13.57
C GLU A 441 -10.55 21.66 12.66
N PRO A 442 -9.84 20.89 11.80
CA PRO A 442 -8.91 21.47 10.85
C PRO A 442 -9.65 22.36 9.83
N SER A 443 -9.29 23.66 9.78
CA SER A 443 -9.74 24.59 8.75
C SER A 443 -8.81 24.53 7.53
N GLN A 444 -9.36 24.20 6.36
CA GLN A 444 -8.64 23.84 5.12
C GLN A 444 -7.87 24.94 4.38
N ALA A 445 -7.69 26.14 4.93
CA ALA A 445 -6.96 27.17 4.19
C ALA A 445 -5.44 26.93 4.23
N GLY A 446 -4.89 26.29 3.18
CA GLY A 446 -3.46 26.37 2.84
C GLY A 446 -2.55 25.22 3.32
N GLN A 447 -3.09 24.06 3.68
CA GLN A 447 -2.26 22.88 4.01
C GLN A 447 -1.77 22.17 2.72
N PRO A 448 -0.45 21.92 2.57
CA PRO A 448 0.05 21.07 1.49
C PRO A 448 -0.58 19.67 1.56
N ASN A 449 -1.01 19.12 0.42
CA ASN A 449 -1.54 17.75 0.24
C ASN A 449 -3.06 17.52 0.49
N PHE A 450 -3.88 18.56 0.65
CA PHE A 450 -5.35 18.42 0.68
C PHE A 450 -5.97 18.50 -0.74
N PRO A 451 -6.81 17.52 -1.17
CA PRO A 451 -7.48 17.57 -2.49
C PRO A 451 -8.39 18.80 -2.64
N THR A 452 -8.42 19.40 -3.83
CA THR A 452 -9.20 20.62 -4.16
C THR A 452 -10.32 20.39 -5.19
N GLY A 453 -10.59 19.15 -5.56
CA GLY A 453 -11.47 18.79 -6.69
C GLY A 453 -12.89 18.37 -6.26
N ASP A 454 -13.91 18.90 -6.94
CA ASP A 454 -15.32 18.51 -6.81
C ASP A 454 -15.57 17.10 -7.39
N LEU A 455 -16.01 16.15 -6.55
CA LEU A 455 -16.45 14.80 -6.95
C LEU A 455 -17.81 14.70 -7.72
N LEU A 456 -18.51 15.80 -8.08
CA LEU A 456 -19.97 15.71 -8.43
C LEU A 456 -20.16 15.33 -9.87
N HIS A 457 -19.14 15.57 -10.68
CA HIS A 457 -19.39 15.63 -12.10
C HIS A 457 -19.38 14.26 -12.77
N SER A 458 -19.08 13.16 -12.06
CA SER A 458 -18.92 11.90 -12.79
C SER A 458 -19.07 10.52 -12.09
N PRO A 459 -19.42 10.32 -10.80
CA PRO A 459 -19.39 8.97 -10.24
C PRO A 459 -20.49 8.06 -10.82
N TYR A 460 -21.68 8.63 -11.09
CA TYR A 460 -22.85 7.90 -11.60
C TYR A 460 -23.21 8.32 -13.05
N THR A 461 -22.21 8.46 -13.92
CA THR A 461 -22.45 8.71 -15.36
C THR A 461 -23.18 7.56 -16.05
N ASN A 462 -23.07 6.36 -15.48
CA ASN A 462 -23.70 5.15 -15.98
C ASN A 462 -25.11 4.94 -15.42
N SER A 463 -25.61 5.86 -14.59
CA SER A 463 -27.00 5.84 -14.13
C SER A 463 -27.97 6.21 -15.24
N ALA A 464 -29.22 5.76 -15.12
CA ALA A 464 -30.27 6.12 -16.08
C ALA A 464 -30.60 7.63 -16.08
N GLN A 465 -30.16 8.37 -15.06
CA GLN A 465 -30.24 9.83 -14.96
C GLN A 465 -28.88 10.37 -14.52
N PRO A 466 -27.96 10.66 -15.46
CA PRO A 466 -26.58 11.06 -15.14
C PRO A 466 -26.50 12.11 -14.03
N GLY A 467 -25.68 11.82 -13.00
CA GLY A 467 -25.52 12.66 -11.81
C GLY A 467 -26.60 12.50 -10.74
N LYS A 468 -27.47 11.48 -10.86
CA LYS A 468 -28.47 11.11 -9.86
C LYS A 468 -28.45 9.62 -9.59
N VAL A 469 -28.99 9.25 -8.44
CA VAL A 469 -29.19 7.85 -8.02
C VAL A 469 -30.66 7.64 -7.70
N LEU A 470 -31.15 6.41 -7.86
CA LEU A 470 -32.50 6.03 -7.50
C LEU A 470 -32.58 5.85 -5.98
N ASP A 471 -33.28 6.76 -5.31
CA ASP A 471 -33.53 6.68 -3.87
C ASP A 471 -34.36 5.43 -3.55
N PRO A 472 -33.84 4.47 -2.77
CA PRO A 472 -34.54 3.23 -2.42
C PRO A 472 -35.81 3.43 -1.58
N VAL A 473 -35.95 4.58 -0.92
CA VAL A 473 -37.11 4.89 -0.07
C VAL A 473 -38.25 5.45 -0.92
N THR A 474 -37.96 6.46 -1.75
CA THR A 474 -38.99 7.16 -2.52
C THR A 474 -39.21 6.59 -3.91
N GLY A 475 -38.28 5.79 -4.44
CA GLY A 475 -38.31 5.28 -5.81
C GLY A 475 -38.10 6.37 -6.87
N THR A 476 -37.48 7.49 -6.49
CA THR A 476 -37.25 8.64 -7.37
C THR A 476 -35.77 8.96 -7.54
N TYR A 477 -35.38 9.49 -8.71
CA TYR A 477 -34.01 9.91 -8.95
C TYR A 477 -33.68 11.22 -8.24
N GLN A 478 -32.71 11.16 -7.34
CA GLN A 478 -32.28 12.30 -6.53
C GLN A 478 -30.77 12.49 -6.58
N THR A 479 -30.32 13.70 -6.27
CA THR A 479 -28.90 13.99 -6.07
C THR A 479 -28.52 13.61 -4.63
N GLY A 480 -27.62 12.65 -4.50
CA GLY A 480 -27.17 12.14 -3.21
C GLY A 480 -26.10 11.06 -3.37
N LEU A 481 -25.78 10.40 -2.27
CA LEU A 481 -24.84 9.27 -2.21
C LEU A 481 -25.63 7.98 -2.07
N LEU A 482 -25.50 7.08 -3.04
CA LEU A 482 -25.90 5.69 -2.89
C LEU A 482 -24.65 4.90 -2.49
N ILE A 483 -24.45 4.74 -1.19
CA ILE A 483 -23.31 4.03 -0.60
C ILE A 483 -23.54 2.54 -0.81
N GLY A 484 -22.52 1.79 -1.22
CA GLY A 484 -22.61 0.35 -1.50
C GLY A 484 -22.99 -0.01 -2.95
N ASP A 485 -23.23 0.99 -3.81
CA ASP A 485 -23.37 0.82 -5.27
C ASP A 485 -21.96 0.75 -5.91
N TYR A 486 -21.39 -0.46 -5.90
CA TYR A 486 -20.00 -0.67 -6.33
C TYR A 486 -19.84 -0.63 -7.84
N ASN A 487 -20.91 -0.89 -8.60
CA ASN A 487 -20.87 -0.83 -10.06
C ASN A 487 -21.22 0.56 -10.63
N ARG A 488 -21.67 1.47 -9.75
CA ARG A 488 -21.94 2.89 -10.01
C ARG A 488 -23.04 3.11 -11.06
N ASN A 489 -24.00 2.20 -11.15
CA ASN A 489 -25.17 2.35 -12.02
C ASN A 489 -26.27 3.22 -11.39
N GLY A 490 -26.07 3.70 -10.15
CA GLY A 490 -27.00 4.56 -9.43
C GLY A 490 -28.29 3.86 -9.00
N MET A 491 -28.29 2.54 -8.89
CA MET A 491 -29.41 1.72 -8.41
C MET A 491 -28.91 0.69 -7.41
N THR A 492 -29.80 0.23 -6.52
CA THR A 492 -29.54 -0.95 -5.70
C THR A 492 -29.84 -2.19 -6.51
N ASP A 493 -28.84 -3.03 -6.81
CA ASP A 493 -29.04 -4.28 -7.55
C ASP A 493 -28.64 -5.56 -6.79
N GLY A 494 -28.75 -6.70 -7.48
CA GLY A 494 -28.54 -8.01 -6.89
C GLY A 494 -27.07 -8.23 -6.52
N GLY A 495 -26.78 -8.27 -5.22
CA GLY A 495 -25.42 -8.43 -4.69
C GLY A 495 -24.88 -7.16 -4.04
N GLU A 496 -25.64 -6.06 -4.09
CA GLU A 496 -25.30 -4.81 -3.41
C GLU A 496 -26.11 -4.65 -2.13
N ASN A 497 -25.46 -4.15 -1.09
CA ASN A 497 -26.12 -3.69 0.12
C ASN A 497 -25.94 -2.18 0.17
N THR A 498 -27.03 -1.41 0.02
CA THR A 498 -26.91 0.03 -0.19
C THR A 498 -27.57 0.86 0.89
N LEU A 499 -27.01 2.04 1.16
CA LEU A 499 -27.60 3.08 1.99
C LEU A 499 -27.61 4.41 1.24
N PHE A 500 -28.76 5.09 1.20
CA PHE A 500 -28.89 6.36 0.51
C PHE A 500 -28.87 7.54 1.47
N TYR A 501 -28.03 8.53 1.17
CA TYR A 501 -28.08 9.85 1.80
C TYR A 501 -28.33 10.93 0.75
N THR A 502 -29.34 11.76 0.98
CA THR A 502 -29.48 13.01 0.23
C THR A 502 -28.25 13.90 0.46
N ARG A 503 -27.99 14.83 -0.47
CA ARG A 503 -26.91 15.82 -0.31
C ARG A 503 -26.98 16.55 1.04
N ALA A 504 -28.19 16.91 1.50
CA ALA A 504 -28.36 17.64 2.76
C ALA A 504 -28.01 16.79 3.99
N GLN A 505 -28.44 15.52 4.00
CA GLN A 505 -28.11 14.59 5.08
C GLN A 505 -26.60 14.30 5.12
N ALA A 506 -25.99 14.03 3.96
CA ALA A 506 -24.55 13.79 3.88
C ALA A 506 -23.75 14.97 4.44
N LEU A 507 -24.12 16.21 4.09
CA LEU A 507 -23.49 17.43 4.62
C LEU A 507 -23.59 17.54 6.14
N GLN A 508 -24.76 17.24 6.70
CA GLN A 508 -25.00 17.30 8.14
C GLN A 508 -24.25 16.22 8.92
N ILE A 509 -24.09 15.04 8.33
CA ILE A 509 -23.35 13.92 8.92
C ILE A 509 -21.85 14.26 9.02
N VAL A 510 -21.29 14.98 8.04
CA VAL A 510 -19.85 15.32 8.02
C VAL A 510 -19.49 16.64 8.70
N ASP A 511 -20.43 17.58 8.82
CA ASP A 511 -20.20 18.91 9.41
C ASP A 511 -20.33 18.88 10.94
N SER A 512 -19.23 19.16 11.65
CA SER A 512 -19.20 19.14 13.11
C SER A 512 -20.15 20.14 13.76
N SER A 513 -20.36 21.29 13.10
CA SER A 513 -21.22 22.35 13.62
C SER A 513 -22.70 21.99 13.55
N MET A 514 -23.04 21.02 12.71
CA MET A 514 -24.39 20.49 12.53
C MET A 514 -24.64 19.22 13.36
N HIS A 515 -23.62 18.71 14.07
CA HIS A 515 -23.76 17.52 14.89
C HIS A 515 -24.62 17.80 16.15
N PRO A 516 -25.69 17.03 16.39
CA PRO A 516 -26.55 17.23 17.55
C PRO A 516 -25.83 16.89 18.87
N SER A 517 -25.98 17.76 19.86
CA SER A 517 -25.49 17.49 21.23
C SER A 517 -26.19 16.25 21.81
N GLY A 518 -25.45 15.21 22.20
CA GLY A 518 -26.07 14.03 22.80
C GLY A 518 -25.31 12.69 22.77
N GLY A 519 -24.14 12.61 22.12
CA GLY A 519 -23.29 11.42 22.18
C GLY A 519 -23.86 10.18 21.48
N ASP A 520 -24.64 10.38 20.41
CA ASP A 520 -25.22 9.30 19.60
C ASP A 520 -24.21 8.77 18.59
N VAL A 521 -23.72 7.54 18.81
CA VAL A 521 -22.59 6.98 18.04
C VAL A 521 -22.93 6.61 16.60
N ARG A 522 -24.23 6.65 16.22
CA ARG A 522 -24.63 6.48 14.81
C ARG A 522 -24.07 7.59 13.93
N TYR A 523 -23.86 8.78 14.47
CA TYR A 523 -23.26 9.89 13.74
C TYR A 523 -21.77 9.66 13.46
N ASN A 524 -21.04 9.09 14.43
CA ASN A 524 -19.63 8.72 14.26
C ASN A 524 -19.50 7.72 13.10
N LEU A 525 -20.26 6.62 13.16
CA LEU A 525 -20.19 5.59 12.12
C LEU A 525 -20.71 6.08 10.77
N GLY A 526 -21.79 6.88 10.77
CA GLY A 526 -22.32 7.50 9.55
C GLY A 526 -21.29 8.40 8.86
N ARG A 527 -20.51 9.17 9.64
CA ARG A 527 -19.40 9.99 9.13
C ARG A 527 -18.36 9.13 8.44
N ASP A 528 -17.89 8.07 9.10
CA ASP A 528 -16.83 7.23 8.54
C ASP A 528 -17.30 6.48 7.31
N LEU A 529 -18.56 6.04 7.29
CA LEU A 529 -19.15 5.42 6.12
C LEU A 529 -19.20 6.39 4.93
N VAL A 530 -19.66 7.63 5.14
CA VAL A 530 -19.69 8.67 4.10
C VAL A 530 -18.27 8.98 3.61
N ALA A 531 -17.31 9.16 4.52
CA ALA A 531 -15.92 9.44 4.18
C ALA A 531 -15.26 8.28 3.41
N SER A 532 -15.49 7.04 3.85
CA SER A 532 -14.98 5.84 3.19
C SER A 532 -15.55 5.70 1.79
N TRP A 533 -16.85 5.95 1.61
CA TRP A 533 -17.48 5.93 0.29
C TRP A 533 -16.90 6.99 -0.64
N LEU A 534 -16.70 8.21 -0.14
CA LEU A 534 -16.09 9.28 -0.93
C LEU A 534 -14.63 8.99 -1.29
N ASN A 535 -13.87 8.37 -0.37
CA ASN A 535 -12.52 7.89 -0.64
C ASN A 535 -12.52 6.84 -1.75
N TYR A 536 -13.43 5.87 -1.70
CA TYR A 536 -13.60 4.89 -2.77
C TYR A 536 -13.97 5.55 -4.11
N LEU A 537 -14.90 6.51 -4.11
CA LEU A 537 -15.29 7.25 -5.32
C LEU A 537 -14.12 8.08 -5.89
N ALA A 538 -13.22 8.58 -5.04
CA ALA A 538 -12.00 9.28 -5.43
C ALA A 538 -10.90 8.36 -5.99
N GLY A 539 -11.14 7.04 -6.05
CA GLY A 539 -10.23 6.07 -6.62
C GLY A 539 -9.30 5.39 -5.61
N ASN A 540 -9.51 5.62 -4.30
CA ASN A 540 -8.80 4.83 -3.30
C ASN A 540 -9.22 3.36 -3.39
N PRO A 541 -8.26 2.42 -3.35
CA PRO A 541 -8.58 1.01 -3.50
C PRO A 541 -9.45 0.55 -2.33
N ILE A 542 -10.46 -0.23 -2.64
CA ILE A 542 -11.13 -1.15 -1.71
C ILE A 542 -10.96 -2.54 -2.32
N ASP A 543 -10.69 -3.55 -1.50
CA ASP A 543 -10.45 -4.89 -2.05
C ASP A 543 -11.72 -5.44 -2.73
N THR A 544 -11.52 -6.41 -3.61
CA THR A 544 -12.58 -7.15 -4.29
C THR A 544 -13.34 -8.00 -3.29
N ALA A 545 -14.66 -8.14 -3.48
CA ALA A 545 -15.52 -8.93 -2.59
C ALA A 545 -14.93 -10.32 -2.33
N ASN A 546 -14.49 -10.55 -1.09
CA ASN A 546 -14.02 -11.84 -0.61
C ASN A 546 -14.75 -12.19 0.69
N PRO A 547 -15.53 -13.29 0.76
CA PRO A 547 -16.29 -13.64 1.95
C PRO A 547 -15.42 -14.08 3.14
N THR A 548 -14.12 -14.32 2.96
CA THR A 548 -13.23 -14.75 4.04
C THR A 548 -12.34 -13.65 4.61
N ASP A 549 -12.34 -12.45 4.00
CA ASP A 549 -11.49 -11.35 4.40
C ASP A 549 -12.31 -10.20 5.01
N LYS A 550 -11.80 -9.61 6.10
CA LYS A 550 -12.40 -8.45 6.77
C LYS A 550 -11.71 -7.17 6.27
N ASP A 551 -11.91 -6.89 4.99
CA ASP A 551 -11.35 -5.74 4.28
C ASP A 551 -12.24 -4.47 4.42
N THR A 552 -11.85 -3.38 3.75
CA THR A 552 -12.64 -2.14 3.74
C THR A 552 -14.03 -2.32 3.16
N ARG A 553 -14.19 -3.16 2.12
CA ARG A 553 -15.51 -3.44 1.50
C ARG A 553 -16.40 -4.18 2.49
N TYR A 554 -15.85 -5.15 3.22
CA TYR A 554 -16.53 -5.82 4.32
C TYR A 554 -17.03 -4.80 5.36
N TYR A 555 -16.15 -3.90 5.85
CA TYR A 555 -16.55 -2.92 6.86
C TYR A 555 -17.49 -1.82 6.35
N ILE A 556 -17.47 -1.48 5.05
CA ILE A 556 -18.49 -0.61 4.43
C ILE A 556 -19.86 -1.30 4.48
N ASN A 557 -19.92 -2.59 4.11
CA ASN A 557 -21.17 -3.36 4.16
C ASN A 557 -21.67 -3.54 5.60
N GLU A 558 -20.78 -3.86 6.55
CA GLU A 558 -21.12 -3.97 7.98
C GLU A 558 -21.62 -2.63 8.54
N ALA A 559 -21.03 -1.50 8.14
CA ALA A 559 -21.51 -0.17 8.56
C ALA A 559 -22.91 0.15 7.99
N ILE A 560 -23.18 -0.25 6.74
CA ILE A 560 -24.52 -0.16 6.15
C ILE A 560 -25.49 -0.98 6.99
N ASP A 561 -25.20 -2.27 7.22
CA ASP A 561 -26.07 -3.15 8.01
C ASP A 561 -26.27 -2.62 9.44
N TRP A 562 -25.21 -2.12 10.10
CA TRP A 562 -25.29 -1.57 11.45
C TRP A 562 -26.19 -0.34 11.51
N LEU A 563 -26.09 0.56 10.53
CA LEU A 563 -26.95 1.74 10.44
C LEU A 563 -28.39 1.36 10.08
N GLN A 564 -28.60 0.44 9.14
CA GLN A 564 -29.93 -0.08 8.81
C GLN A 564 -30.57 -0.80 10.01
N ALA A 565 -29.78 -1.50 10.84
CA ALA A 565 -30.28 -2.12 12.06
C ALA A 565 -30.77 -1.09 13.08
N LEU A 566 -30.12 0.08 13.19
CA LEU A 566 -30.37 1.07 14.25
C LEU A 566 -30.97 2.39 13.76
N THR A 567 -31.64 2.38 12.60
CA THR A 567 -32.38 3.53 12.06
C THR A 567 -33.83 3.16 11.73
N PRO A 568 -34.74 4.16 11.65
CA PRO A 568 -36.13 3.91 11.27
C PRO A 568 -36.26 3.33 9.85
N ASP A 569 -37.16 2.37 9.72
CA ASP A 569 -37.63 1.81 8.44
C ASP A 569 -38.80 2.67 7.94
N GLN A 570 -38.56 3.53 6.95
CA GLN A 570 -39.52 4.53 6.46
C GLN A 570 -40.45 3.97 5.38
N ASN A 571 -40.01 2.95 4.65
CA ASN A 571 -40.77 2.29 3.58
C ASN A 571 -41.36 0.93 4.01
N SER A 572 -41.19 0.54 5.27
CA SER A 572 -41.68 -0.72 5.85
C SER A 572 -41.14 -1.98 5.15
N ASN A 573 -39.90 -1.93 4.68
CA ASN A 573 -39.24 -3.05 3.98
C ASN A 573 -38.48 -3.99 4.93
N GLY A 574 -38.51 -3.74 6.24
CA GLY A 574 -37.80 -4.50 7.26
C GLY A 574 -36.32 -4.12 7.42
N LYS A 575 -35.87 -2.98 6.87
CA LYS A 575 -34.53 -2.40 7.04
C LYS A 575 -34.67 -0.92 7.36
N GLY A 576 -33.82 -0.40 8.25
CA GLY A 576 -33.73 1.06 8.43
C GLY A 576 -33.14 1.73 7.20
N ASP A 577 -33.52 2.97 6.94
CA ASP A 577 -33.09 3.72 5.74
C ASP A 577 -31.92 4.69 6.01
N GLY A 578 -31.21 4.54 7.14
CA GLY A 578 -30.07 5.40 7.50
C GLY A 578 -30.48 6.74 8.12
N TYR A 579 -31.78 6.94 8.33
CA TYR A 579 -32.32 8.20 8.81
C TYR A 579 -31.95 8.49 10.29
N LEU A 580 -31.04 9.45 10.53
CA LEU A 580 -30.62 9.82 11.90
C LEU A 580 -31.47 10.95 12.51
N ARG A 581 -31.81 10.78 13.79
CA ARG A 581 -32.65 11.72 14.56
C ARG A 581 -31.99 13.10 14.70
N SER A 582 -32.68 14.16 14.28
CA SER A 582 -32.25 15.58 14.37
C SER A 582 -31.33 16.08 13.25
N LEU A 583 -31.12 15.31 12.17
CA LEU A 583 -30.40 15.78 10.99
C LEU A 583 -31.10 16.99 10.35
N THR A 584 -32.36 16.90 9.93
CA THR A 584 -32.99 17.97 9.11
C THR A 584 -33.53 19.16 9.89
N GLY A 585 -33.51 19.14 11.23
CA GLY A 585 -34.03 20.21 12.10
C GLY A 585 -35.53 20.54 11.92
N ASN A 586 -36.22 19.90 10.98
CA ASN A 586 -37.59 20.19 10.58
C ASN A 586 -38.56 19.05 10.96
N GLU A 587 -38.10 18.16 11.82
CA GLU A 587 -38.81 16.96 12.22
C GLU A 587 -39.21 17.13 13.68
N THR A 588 -40.50 17.04 13.97
CA THR A 588 -40.96 16.84 15.34
C THR A 588 -40.32 15.56 15.86
N PRO A 589 -39.51 15.62 16.94
CA PRO A 589 -38.93 14.42 17.53
C PRO A 589 -40.09 13.47 17.83
N ASN A 590 -40.18 12.35 17.11
CA ASN A 590 -41.00 11.28 17.62
C ASN A 590 -40.34 10.87 18.95
N SER A 591 -41.14 10.66 19.99
CA SER A 591 -40.64 10.26 21.31
C SER A 591 -40.19 8.79 21.36
N GLN A 592 -40.02 8.15 20.20
CA GLN A 592 -39.88 6.70 20.05
C GLN A 592 -38.50 6.26 19.54
N THR A 593 -37.71 7.15 18.91
CA THR A 593 -36.36 6.81 18.39
C THR A 593 -35.30 6.96 19.49
N PRO A 594 -34.73 5.86 20.04
CA PRO A 594 -33.75 5.93 21.12
C PRO A 594 -32.40 6.48 20.66
N ILE A 595 -31.66 7.12 21.56
CA ILE A 595 -30.24 7.47 21.39
C ILE A 595 -29.40 6.22 21.59
N ILE A 596 -28.40 6.00 20.72
CA ILE A 596 -27.44 4.90 20.87
C ILE A 596 -26.13 5.47 21.39
N THR A 597 -25.74 5.11 22.62
CA THR A 597 -24.53 5.64 23.26
C THR A 597 -23.32 4.73 23.05
N ALA A 598 -22.12 5.27 23.25
CA ALA A 598 -20.86 4.50 23.21
C ALA A 598 -20.77 3.40 24.28
N SER A 599 -21.60 3.46 25.33
CA SER A 599 -21.70 2.42 26.36
C SER A 599 -22.63 1.26 25.97
N SER A 600 -23.32 1.33 24.83
CA SER A 600 -24.26 0.28 24.41
C SER A 600 -23.54 -1.01 24.00
N ALA A 601 -24.22 -2.15 24.19
CA ALA A 601 -23.71 -3.45 23.74
C ALA A 601 -23.56 -3.50 22.20
N TYR A 602 -24.43 -2.82 21.45
CA TYR A 602 -24.37 -2.74 19.99
C TYR A 602 -23.08 -2.06 19.50
N TRP A 603 -22.58 -1.09 20.27
CA TRP A 603 -21.34 -0.39 19.98
C TRP A 603 -20.10 -1.22 20.35
N ASN A 604 -20.12 -1.95 21.47
CA ASN A 604 -18.93 -2.62 22.00
C ASN A 604 -18.85 -4.13 21.68
N SER A 605 -19.96 -4.75 21.27
CA SER A 605 -20.06 -6.21 21.15
C SER A 605 -20.85 -6.71 19.94
N GLY A 606 -21.43 -5.81 19.13
CA GLY A 606 -22.13 -6.15 17.89
C GLY A 606 -23.62 -6.46 18.06
N ILE A 607 -24.26 -6.92 16.98
CA ILE A 607 -25.70 -7.16 16.92
C ILE A 607 -25.97 -8.55 16.34
N THR A 608 -26.63 -9.42 17.11
CA THR A 608 -26.87 -10.81 16.68
C THR A 608 -28.20 -11.03 15.97
N SER A 609 -29.21 -10.19 16.24
CA SER A 609 -30.50 -10.22 15.54
C SER A 609 -31.30 -8.94 15.82
N ALA A 610 -32.31 -8.66 15.00
CA ALA A 610 -33.27 -7.57 15.22
C ALA A 610 -34.01 -7.71 16.56
N SER A 611 -34.35 -8.94 16.99
CA SER A 611 -35.16 -9.18 18.20
C SER A 611 -34.58 -8.61 19.50
N GLY A 612 -33.26 -8.44 19.57
CA GLY A 612 -32.55 -7.89 20.73
C GLY A 612 -32.37 -6.36 20.70
N LEU A 613 -32.91 -5.70 19.67
CA LEU A 613 -32.84 -4.24 19.51
C LEU A 613 -34.00 -3.56 20.24
N PRO A 614 -33.83 -2.28 20.65
CA PRO A 614 -34.92 -1.53 21.25
C PRO A 614 -35.98 -1.20 20.18
N SER A 615 -37.23 -1.06 20.60
CA SER A 615 -38.29 -0.52 19.73
C SER A 615 -37.90 0.91 19.27
N PRO A 616 -38.15 1.29 18.00
CA PRO A 616 -38.82 0.52 16.95
C PRO A 616 -37.90 -0.41 16.14
N TYR A 617 -36.60 -0.46 16.38
CA TYR A 617 -35.62 -1.16 15.52
C TYR A 617 -35.72 -2.68 15.56
N ASN A 618 -36.45 -3.24 16.53
CA ASN A 618 -36.71 -4.67 16.54
C ASN A 618 -37.57 -5.18 15.39
N SER A 619 -38.15 -4.28 14.57
CA SER A 619 -38.80 -4.63 13.30
C SER A 619 -37.85 -4.73 12.10
N ASN A 620 -36.57 -4.37 12.24
CA ASN A 620 -35.60 -4.36 11.13
C ASN A 620 -35.08 -5.78 10.81
N THR A 621 -36.00 -6.72 10.55
CA THR A 621 -35.70 -8.16 10.44
C THR A 621 -35.01 -8.57 9.14
N ASN A 622 -34.98 -7.69 8.13
CA ASN A 622 -34.41 -7.98 6.81
C ASN A 622 -32.96 -7.48 6.66
N VAL A 623 -32.36 -6.91 7.71
CA VAL A 623 -30.92 -6.59 7.80
C VAL A 623 -30.11 -7.89 7.88
N LEU A 624 -28.89 -7.90 7.35
CA LEU A 624 -28.00 -9.05 7.43
C LEU A 624 -27.34 -9.11 8.82
N TYR A 625 -27.70 -10.13 9.61
CA TYR A 625 -27.11 -10.41 10.93
C TYR A 625 -26.31 -11.73 10.89
N PRO A 626 -25.30 -11.93 11.77
CA PRO A 626 -24.81 -11.00 12.81
C PRO A 626 -23.96 -9.86 12.24
N ILE A 627 -23.92 -8.75 12.96
CA ILE A 627 -23.16 -7.53 12.64
C ILE A 627 -22.08 -7.34 13.70
N ASP A 628 -20.88 -6.97 13.28
CA ASP A 628 -19.74 -6.63 14.12
C ASP A 628 -20.04 -5.42 15.03
N ALA A 629 -19.19 -5.24 16.06
CA ALA A 629 -19.31 -4.13 16.99
C ALA A 629 -19.10 -2.78 16.31
N GLY A 630 -19.95 -1.81 16.62
CA GLY A 630 -19.89 -0.48 16.01
C GLY A 630 -18.53 0.22 16.18
N ASN A 631 -17.84 0.02 17.32
CA ASN A 631 -16.49 0.54 17.55
C ASN A 631 -15.43 -0.12 16.66
N THR A 632 -15.54 -1.42 16.39
CA THR A 632 -14.66 -2.16 15.48
C THR A 632 -14.83 -1.64 14.06
N ILE A 633 -16.08 -1.51 13.59
CA ILE A 633 -16.39 -1.01 12.25
C ILE A 633 -15.91 0.44 12.12
N HIS A 634 -16.22 1.30 13.09
CA HIS A 634 -15.74 2.68 13.19
C HIS A 634 -14.22 2.76 13.07
N THR A 635 -13.48 1.98 13.88
CA THR A 635 -12.02 1.99 13.88
C THR A 635 -11.45 1.56 12.53
N ALA A 636 -12.00 0.51 11.91
CA ALA A 636 -11.54 0.03 10.62
C ALA A 636 -11.76 1.07 9.51
N LEU A 637 -12.95 1.69 9.46
CA LEU A 637 -13.25 2.72 8.48
C LEU A 637 -12.47 4.02 8.74
N ASP A 638 -12.31 4.45 10.00
CA ASP A 638 -11.49 5.62 10.33
C ASP A 638 -10.02 5.40 9.94
N ASN A 639 -9.47 4.20 10.16
CA ASN A 639 -8.14 3.83 9.68
C ASN A 639 -8.03 3.90 8.16
N TYR A 640 -9.00 3.34 7.43
CA TYR A 640 -9.05 3.47 5.98
C TYR A 640 -9.12 4.94 5.56
N ASN A 641 -9.90 5.76 6.28
CA ASN A 641 -10.08 7.19 6.05
C ASN A 641 -8.89 8.08 6.46
N ASN A 642 -7.92 7.54 7.20
CA ASN A 642 -6.70 8.22 7.60
C ASN A 642 -5.43 7.69 6.90
N THR A 643 -5.44 6.45 6.37
CA THR A 643 -4.26 5.82 5.76
C THR A 643 -4.39 5.47 4.28
N GLY A 644 -5.62 5.36 3.75
CA GLY A 644 -5.88 4.99 2.35
C GLY A 644 -5.47 3.55 2.01
N ALA A 645 -4.96 2.80 2.99
CA ALA A 645 -4.64 1.40 2.87
C ALA A 645 -5.90 0.58 3.19
N GLY A 646 -6.26 -0.34 2.29
CA GLY A 646 -7.17 -1.43 2.64
C GLY A 646 -6.56 -2.29 3.75
N ALA A 647 -7.41 -2.94 4.54
CA ALA A 647 -7.00 -3.70 5.73
C ALA A 647 -6.01 -4.88 5.48
N ASP A 648 -5.63 -5.17 4.23
CA ASP A 648 -4.55 -6.11 3.88
C ASP A 648 -3.15 -5.56 4.27
N GLY A 649 -3.06 -4.28 4.65
CA GLY A 649 -1.91 -3.70 5.35
C GLY A 649 -1.87 -4.06 6.83
N ALA A 650 -1.82 -5.36 7.15
CA ALA A 650 -1.40 -5.94 8.43
C ALA A 650 -1.91 -5.31 9.74
N PHE A 651 -2.97 -5.88 10.33
CA PHE A 651 -3.05 -6.11 11.79
C PHE A 651 -3.89 -7.37 12.08
N HIS A 652 -3.24 -8.53 12.09
CA HIS A 652 -3.70 -9.63 12.93
C HIS A 652 -3.11 -9.45 14.34
N PRO A 653 -3.85 -9.79 15.40
CA PRO A 653 -3.63 -9.36 16.79
C PRO A 653 -2.28 -9.73 17.40
#